data_AF-A0A852WPW8-F1
#
_entry.id   AF-A0A852WPW8-F1
#
_cell.length_a   1.000
_cell.length_b   1.000
_cell.length_c   1.000
_cell.angle_alpha   90.00
_cell.angle_beta   90.00
_cell.angle_gamma   90.00
#
_symmetry.space_group_name_H-M   'P 1'
#
loop_
_entity.id
_entity.type
_entity.pdbx_description
1 polymer ?
#
loop_
_entity_poly.entity_id
_entity_poly.type
_entity_poly.pdbx_seq_one_letter_code
_entity_poly.pdbx_strand_id
1 'polypeptide(L)'
;MPEQPADARDLRRWPSDPAQLIDTTLCPSCFSALRSAVCGTCGLDLSVPAAGELLAAGRALHDREADRQSLISTMREAQTSRVRQAAASVTDAAAHAAPVAAATPSPSPAMVPAQAPPVLSVPVPVPPTPAVTPTPTSIPQQLQASAPAPAGATAPVAAPRSGRSGVQVLLLTLGVVLISITAIVFLFVAYLVASLEVRSIIIAVASVLVLGVAWLLRARRLPGTAEGVASVAIVLLLLDVWIVRANMLFGTETIGTSAYLGGALLVVAAVLVGVRAASGIRIAGIAAAAFAPVGVFLLASEAAPDDQLSTPFWVGFLAVSLLGSAAVLLPATVERTIVMAAGFVGGALALLPAYWALPEVPWSQLWWYLVVAAAWLLALLAVRLRHGLGTVWAVIAAPAFGLSLALAPTLAIFSELGSEVSLWLAPAAAGAVAAVFAAGTRLAGPVARDSLAAMVAAIAVAACSVLPGVLLGLGVVWTRFAGSVPPWNLELDEQLRPGIPDHDLTAVLVPAVVAVGALVISVLVRSGRALAAIPTAAAFASGIAVACVAPGPAIAAVLLLVLAGGALALAAIRHRLEAPGLLAALAVGGSASAALAWWVGYSNATVWPWVATIVIALAIVGRVIARRVWPAVAVPAAGATHLAIASTLFVFAVFSIPFWQAPDDVQLIEPWMWLAVASSVLLVAAAVVRFGSTSDRLCAVTPLFAASVISICALAFETDASWRWVPASIFVIAGVVWLRLGVPEALRVAFAATTPLALAFVSVVVVDEAFGWETIGIAIAGAALLGAALAHVVPERTSRTRLVWAVAAGVVGAVALVAGVTGSFGSSELWLVLLLLTPVPIVLAALDGDPIGGDSPARHLGWLSLVLGVTTVWVRLSGSGVGDVEAYTLPLAAALAATGGLITWRRTSGAAPAQGRTALFATAAAVAVLPSIGTAGVAELRALLLVSIGIVLAVAAVFLPEVARGVPVRLLGVLTGWVAFTGAGLVRGATVAADRAESVLVVEFWPLIALAAGVTIAVMWARTASRPAWLAEVLLAASVALATVPTLLEIVTGDEPLLRSAVLFPVLALACIASAATTARPLAGSVFVWTMLCALALGGTIVLFSGQLDTFDLVTASVGVALIGVGWFRMRRAPELGSWPALGPGLAVLLVPPLFADFTDPQLWRIVTLGVVSVAVLVVGAVRRLQAPLLLGGAVLLVHALVQLWPWITDLYEAVWWWLWLGIAGVLLVVLAATYERQMRLARGAIRSIAALR
;
A
#
# COMPACT_ATOMS: atom_id res chain seq x y z
N MET A 1 50.38 -32.13 -42.12
CA MET A 1 49.95 -30.72 -42.01
C MET A 1 49.03 -30.61 -40.81
N PRO A 2 49.08 -29.52 -40.02
CA PRO A 2 48.00 -29.18 -39.09
C PRO A 2 46.85 -28.53 -39.87
N GLU A 3 45.62 -28.86 -39.51
CA GLU A 3 44.43 -28.13 -39.99
C GLU A 3 44.24 -26.83 -39.19
N GLN A 4 43.69 -25.79 -39.82
CA GLN A 4 43.48 -24.50 -39.17
C GLN A 4 42.23 -24.54 -38.26
N PRO A 5 42.31 -24.11 -36.99
CA PRO A 5 41.11 -23.94 -36.17
C PRO A 5 40.24 -22.78 -36.70
N ALA A 6 38.93 -22.91 -36.54
CA ALA A 6 37.94 -21.95 -37.05
C ALA A 6 38.08 -20.54 -36.43
N ASP A 7 37.64 -19.51 -37.18
CA ASP A 7 37.84 -18.09 -36.84
C ASP A 7 37.23 -17.74 -35.47
N ALA A 8 38.08 -17.20 -34.58
CA ALA A 8 37.82 -17.08 -33.14
C ALA A 8 36.84 -15.94 -32.77
N ARG A 9 35.97 -15.52 -33.69
CA ARG A 9 35.18 -14.27 -33.62
C ARG A 9 33.67 -14.45 -33.49
N ASP A 10 33.08 -15.54 -33.98
CA ASP A 10 31.63 -15.82 -33.80
C ASP A 10 31.41 -16.88 -32.70
N LEU A 11 31.40 -16.41 -31.45
CA LEU A 11 31.06 -17.20 -30.27
C LEU A 11 29.87 -16.58 -29.54
N ARG A 12 28.65 -16.83 -30.03
CA ARG A 12 27.38 -16.45 -29.38
C ARG A 12 27.16 -17.29 -28.13
N ARG A 13 27.86 -16.96 -27.05
CA ARG A 13 27.67 -17.58 -25.75
C ARG A 13 26.46 -16.97 -25.06
N TRP A 14 25.61 -17.82 -24.49
CA TRP A 14 24.62 -17.40 -23.50
C TRP A 14 25.24 -17.57 -22.10
N PRO A 15 25.02 -16.63 -21.16
CA PRO A 15 25.55 -16.76 -19.81
C PRO A 15 24.86 -17.88 -19.02
N SER A 16 25.54 -18.42 -18.01
CA SER A 16 24.97 -19.39 -17.08
C SER A 16 24.08 -18.75 -16.01
N ASP A 17 24.24 -17.44 -15.78
CA ASP A 17 23.45 -16.61 -14.87
C ASP A 17 23.14 -15.28 -15.59
N PRO A 18 21.85 -14.86 -15.70
CA PRO A 18 21.47 -13.57 -16.28
C PRO A 18 22.18 -12.35 -15.65
N ALA A 19 22.69 -12.44 -14.41
CA ALA A 19 23.49 -11.38 -13.80
C ALA A 19 24.79 -11.07 -14.60
N GLN A 20 25.33 -12.04 -15.35
CA GLN A 20 26.52 -11.85 -16.19
C GLN A 20 26.27 -10.92 -17.39
N LEU A 21 25.01 -10.60 -17.72
CA LEU A 21 24.66 -9.60 -18.74
C LEU A 21 24.82 -8.14 -18.26
N ILE A 22 24.88 -7.93 -16.94
CA ILE A 22 24.94 -6.60 -16.32
C ILE A 22 26.23 -6.37 -15.52
N ASP A 23 27.05 -7.42 -15.32
CA ASP A 23 28.37 -7.34 -14.70
C ASP A 23 29.40 -6.70 -15.63
N THR A 24 29.71 -5.43 -15.40
CA THR A 24 30.70 -4.66 -16.17
C THR A 24 32.15 -5.09 -15.94
N THR A 25 32.41 -6.06 -15.05
CA THR A 25 33.74 -6.68 -14.90
C THR A 25 33.96 -7.85 -15.87
N LEU A 26 32.91 -8.32 -16.58
CA LEU A 26 32.97 -9.40 -17.55
C LEU A 26 32.81 -8.88 -18.99
N CYS A 27 33.39 -9.58 -19.96
CA CYS A 27 33.19 -9.26 -21.37
C CYS A 27 31.77 -9.71 -21.80
N PRO A 28 30.92 -8.82 -22.35
CA PRO A 28 29.52 -9.13 -22.67
C PRO A 28 29.34 -10.12 -23.85
N SER A 29 30.42 -10.51 -24.54
CA SER A 29 30.40 -11.53 -25.60
C SER A 29 30.84 -12.92 -25.12
N CYS A 30 31.85 -13.00 -24.24
CA CYS A 30 32.50 -14.28 -23.91
C CYS A 30 32.59 -14.60 -22.41
N PHE A 31 32.14 -13.67 -21.55
CA PHE A 31 32.10 -13.72 -20.09
C PHE A 31 33.44 -13.92 -19.38
N SER A 32 34.57 -13.64 -20.05
CA SER A 32 35.89 -13.55 -19.41
C SER A 32 36.03 -12.24 -18.62
N ALA A 33 36.70 -12.26 -17.47
CA ALA A 33 37.02 -11.06 -16.70
C ALA A 33 37.85 -10.04 -17.50
N LEU A 34 37.38 -8.80 -17.57
CA LEU A 34 38.02 -7.67 -18.24
C LEU A 34 39.18 -7.12 -17.40
N ARG A 35 40.33 -6.87 -18.04
CA ARG A 35 41.50 -6.20 -17.43
C ARG A 35 41.86 -4.88 -18.13
N SER A 36 41.15 -4.54 -19.20
CA SER A 36 41.28 -3.33 -20.00
C SER A 36 40.01 -3.16 -20.85
N ALA A 37 39.90 -2.07 -21.62
CA ALA A 37 38.77 -1.82 -22.51
C ALA A 37 38.67 -2.77 -23.72
N VAL A 38 39.72 -3.55 -24.02
CA VAL A 38 39.72 -4.55 -25.10
C VAL A 38 39.84 -5.94 -24.47
N CYS A 39 38.88 -6.83 -24.74
CA CYS A 39 38.88 -8.17 -24.16
C CYS A 39 40.05 -9.01 -24.69
N GLY A 40 41.01 -9.32 -23.81
CA GLY A 40 42.16 -10.19 -24.12
C GLY A 40 41.83 -11.66 -24.42
N THR A 41 40.54 -12.05 -24.45
CA THR A 41 40.08 -13.42 -24.74
C THR A 41 39.33 -13.54 -26.07
N CYS A 42 38.55 -12.53 -26.49
CA CYS A 42 37.83 -12.54 -27.77
C CYS A 42 38.05 -11.30 -28.67
N GLY A 43 38.90 -10.35 -28.25
CA GLY A 43 39.22 -9.15 -29.02
C GLY A 43 38.15 -8.06 -29.05
N LEU A 44 37.01 -8.24 -28.37
CA LEU A 44 35.94 -7.23 -28.33
C LEU A 44 36.43 -5.93 -27.65
N ASP A 45 36.37 -4.82 -28.39
CA ASP A 45 36.64 -3.48 -27.91
C ASP A 45 35.36 -2.83 -27.34
N LEU A 46 35.46 -2.33 -26.12
CA LEU A 46 34.38 -1.69 -25.36
C LEU A 46 34.58 -0.17 -25.22
N SER A 47 35.59 0.40 -25.87
CA SER A 47 35.82 1.86 -25.93
C SER A 47 34.88 2.59 -26.90
N VAL A 48 34.12 1.85 -27.72
CA VAL A 48 33.17 2.38 -28.71
C VAL A 48 31.81 2.74 -28.09
N PRO A 49 31.09 3.77 -28.58
CA PRO A 49 29.78 4.18 -28.02
C PRO A 49 28.73 3.07 -27.94
N ALA A 50 28.74 2.13 -28.89
CA ALA A 50 27.82 1.00 -28.95
C ALA A 50 27.91 0.05 -27.73
N ALA A 51 29.00 0.09 -26.95
CA ALA A 51 29.10 -0.65 -25.69
C ALA A 51 28.03 -0.23 -24.66
N GLY A 52 27.61 1.05 -24.68
CA GLY A 52 26.51 1.55 -23.83
C GLY A 52 25.14 1.00 -24.24
N GLU A 53 24.90 0.89 -25.55
CA GLU A 53 23.67 0.29 -26.10
C GLU A 53 23.60 -1.22 -25.83
N LEU A 54 24.74 -1.91 -25.96
CA LEU A 54 24.87 -3.33 -25.62
C LEU A 54 24.59 -3.60 -24.14
N LEU A 55 25.10 -2.76 -23.23
CA LEU A 55 24.81 -2.87 -21.79
C LEU A 55 23.34 -2.56 -21.47
N ALA A 56 22.71 -1.62 -22.18
CA ALA A 56 21.28 -1.34 -22.04
C ALA A 56 20.42 -2.53 -22.50
N ALA A 57 20.78 -3.18 -23.61
CA ALA A 57 20.14 -4.41 -24.07
C ALA A 57 20.35 -5.58 -23.09
N GLY A 58 21.55 -5.71 -22.51
CA GLY A 58 21.87 -6.70 -21.48
C GLY A 58 21.00 -6.55 -20.22
N ARG A 59 20.76 -5.32 -19.76
CA ARG A 59 19.83 -5.01 -18.66
C ARG A 59 18.40 -5.40 -19.01
N ALA A 60 17.89 -4.97 -20.16
CA ALA A 60 16.53 -5.31 -20.59
C ALA A 60 16.30 -6.83 -20.74
N LEU A 61 17.35 -7.60 -21.05
CA LEU A 61 17.31 -9.07 -21.06
C LEU A 61 17.36 -9.67 -19.64
N HIS A 62 18.17 -9.12 -18.74
CA HIS A 62 18.22 -9.51 -17.34
C HIS A 62 16.85 -9.32 -16.66
N ASP A 63 16.25 -8.14 -16.80
CA ASP A 63 14.96 -7.79 -16.20
C ASP A 63 13.84 -8.71 -16.70
N ARG A 64 13.81 -8.98 -18.02
CA ARG A 64 12.82 -9.89 -18.63
C ARG A 64 12.98 -11.35 -18.22
N GLU A 65 14.19 -11.81 -17.92
CA GLU A 65 14.40 -13.15 -17.37
C GLU A 65 14.03 -13.21 -15.88
N ALA A 66 14.29 -12.13 -15.11
CA ALA A 66 13.84 -12.02 -13.73
C ALA A 66 12.30 -12.04 -13.62
N ASP A 67 11.59 -11.29 -14.48
CA ASP A 67 10.13 -11.38 -14.64
C ASP A 67 9.67 -12.81 -14.92
N ARG A 68 10.35 -13.51 -15.86
CA ARG A 68 10.02 -14.89 -16.23
C ARG A 68 10.24 -15.87 -15.09
N GLN A 69 11.31 -15.72 -14.32
CA GLN A 69 11.57 -16.55 -13.14
C GLN A 69 10.57 -16.28 -12.01
N SER A 70 10.15 -15.03 -11.81
CA SER A 70 9.08 -14.64 -10.87
C SER A 70 7.72 -15.27 -11.22
N LEU A 71 7.37 -15.29 -12.50
CA LEU A 71 6.20 -16.02 -12.99
C LEU A 71 6.33 -17.54 -12.76
N ILE A 72 7.51 -18.12 -12.98
CA ILE A 72 7.78 -19.55 -12.75
C ILE A 72 7.72 -19.90 -11.25
N SER A 73 8.23 -19.07 -10.34
CA SER A 73 8.09 -19.29 -8.89
C SER A 73 6.64 -19.19 -8.46
N THR A 74 5.90 -18.17 -8.92
CA THR A 74 4.45 -18.03 -8.67
C THR A 74 3.67 -19.25 -9.17
N MET A 75 4.00 -19.78 -10.36
CA MET A 75 3.40 -21.01 -10.88
C MET A 75 3.73 -22.24 -10.02
N ARG A 76 4.98 -22.38 -9.56
CA ARG A 76 5.41 -23.46 -8.66
C ARG A 76 4.76 -23.37 -7.27
N GLU A 77 4.57 -22.17 -6.74
CA GLU A 77 3.84 -21.95 -5.50
C GLU A 77 2.36 -22.27 -5.67
N ALA A 78 1.73 -21.84 -6.77
CA ALA A 78 0.35 -22.20 -7.12
C ALA A 78 0.15 -23.69 -7.43
N GLN A 79 1.21 -24.43 -7.79
CA GLN A 79 1.21 -25.89 -7.87
C GLN A 79 1.39 -26.53 -6.49
N THR A 80 2.34 -26.02 -5.69
CA THR A 80 2.65 -26.51 -4.35
C THR A 80 1.49 -26.30 -3.38
N SER A 81 0.75 -25.20 -3.47
CA SER A 81 -0.47 -24.96 -2.70
C SER A 81 -1.59 -25.93 -3.09
N ARG A 82 -1.79 -26.20 -4.38
CA ARG A 82 -2.70 -27.26 -4.86
C ARG A 82 -2.29 -28.65 -4.38
N VAL A 83 -0.99 -28.97 -4.38
CA VAL A 83 -0.47 -30.23 -3.84
C VAL A 83 -0.65 -30.30 -2.31
N ARG A 84 -0.47 -29.20 -1.57
CA ARG A 84 -0.78 -29.14 -0.13
C ARG A 84 -2.27 -29.26 0.16
N GLN A 85 -3.14 -28.67 -0.66
CA GLN A 85 -4.61 -28.82 -0.54
C GLN A 85 -5.06 -30.25 -0.83
N ALA A 86 -4.50 -30.88 -1.86
CA ALA A 86 -4.75 -32.29 -2.18
C ALA A 86 -4.15 -33.23 -1.13
N ALA A 87 -2.96 -32.93 -0.60
CA ALA A 87 -2.36 -33.67 0.50
C ALA A 87 -3.16 -33.52 1.80
N ALA A 88 -3.66 -32.32 2.10
CA ALA A 88 -4.55 -32.06 3.24
C ALA A 88 -5.85 -32.87 3.13
N SER A 89 -6.53 -32.83 1.97
CA SER A 89 -7.75 -33.62 1.77
C SER A 89 -7.50 -35.14 1.72
N VAL A 90 -6.28 -35.57 1.34
CA VAL A 90 -5.85 -36.97 1.45
C VAL A 90 -5.49 -37.35 2.89
N THR A 91 -4.91 -36.46 3.70
CA THR A 91 -4.69 -36.72 5.14
C THR A 91 -5.98 -36.69 5.94
N ASP A 92 -6.94 -35.83 5.60
CA ASP A 92 -8.30 -35.89 6.14
C ASP A 92 -8.98 -37.21 5.77
N ALA A 93 -8.86 -37.65 4.52
CA ALA A 93 -9.38 -38.95 4.09
C ALA A 93 -8.68 -40.13 4.78
N ALA A 94 -7.35 -40.08 4.97
CA ALA A 94 -6.57 -41.11 5.64
C ALA A 94 -6.83 -41.16 7.15
N ALA A 95 -7.02 -40.02 7.81
CA ALA A 95 -7.44 -39.94 9.22
C ALA A 95 -8.83 -40.56 9.46
N HIS A 96 -9.65 -40.68 8.41
CA HIS A 96 -10.95 -41.36 8.43
C HIS A 96 -10.90 -42.83 7.90
N ALA A 97 -9.71 -43.37 7.59
CA ALA A 97 -9.53 -44.71 7.03
C ALA A 97 -8.82 -45.67 8.00
N ALA A 98 -9.60 -46.47 8.74
CA ALA A 98 -9.07 -47.57 9.55
C ALA A 98 -8.56 -48.73 8.66
N PRO A 99 -7.49 -49.44 9.05
CA PRO A 99 -6.84 -50.44 8.20
C PRO A 99 -7.65 -51.74 8.06
N VAL A 100 -7.73 -52.26 6.84
CA VAL A 100 -8.25 -53.61 6.55
C VAL A 100 -7.07 -54.55 6.26
N ALA A 101 -7.12 -55.76 6.81
CA ALA A 101 -6.04 -56.75 6.73
C ALA A 101 -5.79 -57.27 5.30
N ALA A 102 -4.56 -57.72 5.06
CA ALA A 102 -4.10 -58.19 3.75
C ALA A 102 -4.70 -59.56 3.35
N ALA A 103 -4.92 -59.73 2.05
CA ALA A 103 -5.18 -61.01 1.39
C ALA A 103 -4.26 -61.16 0.17
N THR A 104 -3.86 -62.40 -0.14
CA THR A 104 -2.82 -62.71 -1.14
C THR A 104 -3.32 -62.64 -2.59
N PRO A 105 -2.46 -62.27 -3.55
CA PRO A 105 -2.81 -62.20 -4.97
C PRO A 105 -2.79 -63.57 -5.67
N SER A 106 -3.56 -63.68 -6.75
CA SER A 106 -3.50 -64.74 -7.76
C SER A 106 -3.82 -64.14 -9.15
N PRO A 107 -3.42 -64.79 -10.27
CA PRO A 107 -3.01 -64.04 -11.47
C PRO A 107 -4.11 -63.61 -12.44
N SER A 108 -3.77 -62.60 -13.26
CA SER A 108 -4.50 -62.14 -14.45
C SER A 108 -4.44 -63.18 -15.58
N PRO A 109 -5.30 -63.09 -16.62
CA PRO A 109 -4.87 -62.33 -17.81
C PRO A 109 -5.98 -61.59 -18.59
N ALA A 110 -5.71 -60.36 -19.00
CA ALA A 110 -5.91 -59.86 -20.38
C ALA A 110 -5.47 -58.38 -20.47
N MET A 111 -4.52 -58.05 -21.36
CA MET A 111 -4.04 -56.69 -21.55
C MET A 111 -3.83 -56.39 -23.04
N VAL A 112 -4.39 -55.27 -23.51
CA VAL A 112 -4.20 -54.71 -24.85
C VAL A 112 -3.68 -53.27 -24.67
N PRO A 113 -2.66 -52.82 -25.41
CA PRO A 113 -1.78 -51.75 -24.92
C PRO A 113 -2.32 -50.34 -25.18
N ALA A 114 -2.28 -49.49 -24.15
CA ALA A 114 -2.25 -48.04 -24.30
C ALA A 114 -0.77 -47.58 -24.29
N GLN A 115 -0.38 -46.75 -25.27
CA GLN A 115 0.99 -46.24 -25.36
C GLN A 115 1.27 -45.20 -24.28
N ALA A 116 2.28 -45.43 -23.45
CA ALA A 116 2.84 -44.41 -22.56
C ALA A 116 3.92 -43.59 -23.30
N PRO A 117 3.96 -42.25 -23.17
CA PRO A 117 5.10 -41.45 -23.61
C PRO A 117 6.34 -41.74 -22.73
N PRO A 118 7.57 -41.57 -23.26
CA PRO A 118 8.79 -41.95 -22.55
C PRO A 118 9.06 -41.06 -21.33
N VAL A 119 9.11 -41.66 -20.14
CA VAL A 119 9.61 -41.00 -18.94
C VAL A 119 11.13 -41.03 -18.94
N LEU A 120 11.76 -39.92 -19.33
CA LEU A 120 13.20 -39.73 -19.19
C LEU A 120 13.58 -39.56 -17.71
N SER A 121 14.11 -40.63 -17.12
CA SER A 121 14.55 -40.65 -15.72
C SER A 121 15.86 -39.86 -15.53
N VAL A 122 15.75 -38.62 -15.07
CA VAL A 122 16.90 -37.81 -14.65
C VAL A 122 17.26 -38.14 -13.19
N PRO A 123 18.52 -38.49 -12.86
CA PRO A 123 18.93 -38.71 -11.48
C PRO A 123 18.87 -37.42 -10.65
N VAL A 124 18.30 -37.49 -9.44
CA VAL A 124 18.27 -36.38 -8.48
C VAL A 124 19.43 -36.55 -7.48
N PRO A 125 20.36 -35.60 -7.36
CA PRO A 125 21.39 -35.63 -6.32
C PRO A 125 20.79 -35.38 -4.93
N VAL A 126 21.12 -36.23 -3.96
CA VAL A 126 20.72 -36.06 -2.55
C VAL A 126 21.79 -35.20 -1.82
N PRO A 127 21.40 -34.15 -1.08
CA PRO A 127 22.36 -33.36 -0.29
C PRO A 127 22.73 -34.08 1.03
N PRO A 128 24.02 -34.27 1.34
CA PRO A 128 24.45 -34.88 2.60
C PRO A 128 24.48 -33.87 3.76
N THR A 129 23.97 -34.26 4.92
CA THR A 129 24.11 -33.52 6.19
C THR A 129 25.47 -33.75 6.84
N PRO A 130 26.25 -32.72 7.22
CA PRO A 130 27.53 -32.90 7.89
C PRO A 130 27.39 -33.13 9.39
N ALA A 131 28.02 -34.20 9.90
CA ALA A 131 28.27 -34.44 11.32
C ALA A 131 29.65 -33.88 11.75
N VAL A 132 30.06 -34.10 13.01
CA VAL A 132 31.04 -33.26 13.72
C VAL A 132 32.32 -34.03 14.12
N THR A 133 33.50 -33.37 13.98
CA THR A 133 34.85 -33.70 14.57
C THR A 133 35.59 -35.00 14.14
N PRO A 134 36.93 -35.14 14.34
CA PRO A 134 38.04 -34.14 14.32
C PRO A 134 39.41 -34.61 13.70
N THR A 135 40.35 -33.67 13.46
CA THR A 135 41.86 -33.82 13.48
C THR A 135 42.60 -34.74 12.47
N PRO A 136 43.96 -34.65 12.27
CA PRO A 136 44.93 -33.52 12.43
C PRO A 136 46.03 -33.37 11.31
N THR A 137 46.76 -32.22 11.33
CA THR A 137 48.19 -31.96 10.96
C THR A 137 48.90 -32.59 9.74
N SER A 138 49.48 -31.76 8.84
CA SER A 138 50.94 -31.44 8.75
C SER A 138 51.37 -30.75 7.42
N ILE A 139 52.51 -30.03 7.40
CA ILE A 139 53.07 -29.29 6.23
C ILE A 139 54.62 -29.25 6.30
N PRO A 140 55.36 -29.43 5.19
CA PRO A 140 56.78 -29.07 5.04
C PRO A 140 57.02 -27.72 4.31
N GLN A 141 58.18 -27.09 4.54
CA GLN A 141 58.69 -25.88 3.83
C GLN A 141 59.46 -26.30 2.53
N GLN A 142 60.10 -25.47 1.67
CA GLN A 142 60.94 -24.28 1.91
C GLN A 142 61.43 -23.61 0.57
N LEU A 143 62.17 -22.48 0.66
CA LEU A 143 62.96 -21.75 -0.38
C LEU A 143 62.11 -20.90 -1.39
N GLN A 144 62.28 -19.58 -1.63
CA GLN A 144 63.38 -18.56 -1.69
C GLN A 144 64.09 -18.46 -3.05
N ALA A 145 64.50 -17.28 -3.58
CA ALA A 145 64.45 -15.88 -3.10
C ALA A 145 63.65 -14.95 -4.10
N SER A 146 63.84 -13.64 -4.40
CA SER A 146 64.90 -12.60 -4.23
C SER A 146 64.27 -11.16 -4.22
N ALA A 147 65.08 -10.08 -4.26
CA ALA A 147 64.65 -8.65 -4.33
C ALA A 147 65.61 -7.79 -5.21
N PRO A 148 65.35 -6.49 -5.50
CA PRO A 148 65.48 -5.38 -4.53
C PRO A 148 64.36 -4.29 -4.60
N ALA A 149 64.48 -3.21 -3.80
CA ALA A 149 63.50 -2.12 -3.62
C ALA A 149 64.14 -0.71 -3.80
N PRO A 150 63.41 0.44 -3.64
CA PRO A 150 63.12 0.95 -2.28
C PRO A 150 61.76 1.66 -2.04
N ALA A 151 61.34 1.67 -0.76
CA ALA A 151 60.46 2.58 0.01
C ALA A 151 59.34 3.44 -0.65
N GLY A 152 58.15 3.58 -0.03
CA GLY A 152 57.65 2.96 1.21
C GLY A 152 56.34 3.58 1.77
N ALA A 153 55.91 3.07 2.93
CA ALA A 153 54.80 3.54 3.78
C ALA A 153 53.33 3.33 3.32
N THR A 154 52.83 2.09 3.45
CA THR A 154 51.42 1.81 3.79
C THR A 154 51.32 0.98 5.07
N ALA A 155 50.16 1.04 5.73
CA ALA A 155 50.02 0.65 7.14
C ALA A 155 50.05 -0.87 7.40
N PRO A 156 50.50 -1.32 8.60
CA PRO A 156 50.36 -2.71 9.01
C PRO A 156 48.87 -3.06 9.24
N VAL A 157 48.45 -4.21 8.73
CA VAL A 157 47.14 -4.79 9.05
C VAL A 157 47.09 -5.08 10.56
N ALA A 158 46.10 -4.50 11.25
CA ALA A 158 45.94 -4.72 12.68
C ALA A 158 45.51 -6.17 12.96
N ALA A 159 46.25 -6.85 13.83
CA ALA A 159 45.85 -8.15 14.38
C ALA A 159 44.45 -8.06 15.04
N PRO A 160 43.66 -9.15 15.06
CA PRO A 160 42.36 -9.17 15.71
C PRO A 160 42.51 -8.76 17.18
N ARG A 161 41.93 -7.61 17.54
CA ARG A 161 41.92 -7.13 18.92
C ARG A 161 41.13 -8.13 19.77
N SER A 162 41.74 -8.60 20.85
CA SER A 162 41.06 -9.45 21.83
C SER A 162 39.85 -8.71 22.40
N GLY A 163 38.65 -9.13 21.99
CA GLY A 163 37.40 -8.61 22.50
C GLY A 163 37.31 -8.93 24.00
N ARG A 164 37.30 -7.88 24.83
CA ARG A 164 36.92 -8.03 26.25
C ARG A 164 35.50 -8.57 26.28
N SER A 165 35.24 -9.59 27.09
CA SER A 165 33.93 -10.24 27.09
C SER A 165 32.84 -9.24 27.50
N GLY A 166 31.62 -9.42 26.96
CA GLY A 166 30.48 -8.57 27.33
C GLY A 166 30.24 -8.55 28.85
N VAL A 167 30.52 -9.67 29.54
CA VAL A 167 30.48 -9.78 31.02
C VAL A 167 31.54 -8.92 31.70
N GLN A 168 32.77 -8.86 31.17
CA GLN A 168 33.83 -8.01 31.72
C GLN A 168 33.55 -6.52 31.51
N VAL A 169 32.87 -6.15 30.42
CA VAL A 169 32.37 -4.78 30.22
C VAL A 169 31.20 -4.50 31.18
N LEU A 170 30.21 -5.41 31.26
CA LEU A 170 29.03 -5.31 32.11
C LEU A 170 29.39 -5.13 33.59
N LEU A 171 30.34 -5.92 34.11
CA LEU A 171 30.81 -5.81 35.50
C LEU A 171 31.56 -4.50 35.75
N LEU A 172 32.30 -3.98 34.76
CA LEU A 172 32.99 -2.69 34.89
C LEU A 172 32.00 -1.52 34.87
N THR A 173 31.00 -1.55 33.96
CA THR A 173 29.95 -0.53 33.91
C THR A 173 29.03 -0.60 35.12
N LEU A 174 28.65 -1.80 35.57
CA LEU A 174 27.84 -1.99 36.77
C LEU A 174 28.60 -1.51 38.02
N GLY A 175 29.91 -1.80 38.13
CA GLY A 175 30.75 -1.30 39.22
C GLY A 175 30.84 0.24 39.24
N VAL A 176 31.06 0.87 38.08
CA VAL A 176 31.08 2.34 37.97
C VAL A 176 29.70 2.94 38.28
N VAL A 177 28.61 2.38 37.76
CA VAL A 177 27.24 2.84 38.04
C VAL A 177 26.89 2.69 39.52
N LEU A 178 27.25 1.56 40.16
CA LEU A 178 26.98 1.35 41.57
C LEU A 178 27.78 2.33 42.44
N ILE A 179 29.06 2.57 42.12
CA ILE A 179 29.88 3.57 42.81
C ILE A 179 29.32 4.98 42.60
N SER A 180 28.86 5.34 41.39
CA SER A 180 28.19 6.62 41.13
C SER A 180 26.88 6.76 41.91
N ILE A 181 26.06 5.71 42.00
CA ILE A 181 24.82 5.72 42.80
C ILE A 181 25.16 5.87 44.29
N THR A 182 26.14 5.13 44.82
CA THR A 182 26.60 5.28 46.21
C THR A 182 27.15 6.68 46.47
N ALA A 183 27.91 7.26 45.54
CA ALA A 183 28.41 8.63 45.65
C ALA A 183 27.27 9.66 45.64
N ILE A 184 26.24 9.49 44.78
CA ILE A 184 25.05 10.35 44.74
C ILE A 184 24.26 10.25 46.05
N VAL A 185 24.03 9.04 46.57
CA VAL A 185 23.35 8.83 47.86
C VAL A 185 24.14 9.46 49.01
N PHE A 186 25.47 9.29 49.02
CA PHE A 186 26.33 9.90 50.05
C PHE A 186 26.37 11.43 49.95
N LEU A 187 26.35 11.98 48.73
CA LEU A 187 26.25 13.42 48.48
C LEU A 187 24.88 13.98 48.94
N PHE A 188 23.80 13.23 48.74
CA PHE A 188 22.45 13.58 49.20
C PHE A 188 22.35 13.58 50.73
N VAL A 189 22.98 12.59 51.40
CA VAL A 189 23.11 12.57 52.87
C VAL A 189 23.99 13.72 53.37
N ALA A 190 25.11 14.02 52.71
CA ALA A 190 25.95 15.18 53.06
C ALA A 190 25.21 16.52 52.89
N TYR A 191 24.26 16.61 51.96
CA TYR A 191 23.41 17.78 51.74
C TYR A 191 22.51 18.10 52.96
N LEU A 192 22.26 17.13 53.84
CA LEU A 192 21.50 17.31 55.08
C LEU A 192 22.37 17.74 56.28
N VAL A 193 23.70 17.80 56.15
CA VAL A 193 24.62 17.91 57.31
C VAL A 193 25.68 19.02 57.21
N ALA A 194 26.23 19.33 56.02
CA ALA A 194 27.35 20.28 55.87
C ALA A 194 26.95 21.69 55.37
N SER A 195 27.74 22.73 55.64
CA SER A 195 27.52 24.10 55.11
C SER A 195 28.04 24.28 53.66
N LEU A 196 27.56 25.31 52.94
CA LEU A 196 27.83 25.50 51.51
C LEU A 196 29.31 25.67 51.15
N GLU A 197 30.05 26.45 51.94
CA GLU A 197 31.50 26.65 51.77
C GLU A 197 32.25 25.32 51.94
N VAL A 198 31.96 24.58 53.02
CA VAL A 198 32.59 23.28 53.31
C VAL A 198 32.33 22.27 52.19
N ARG A 199 31.12 22.26 51.61
CA ARG A 199 30.81 21.42 50.42
C ARG A 199 31.73 21.75 49.24
N SER A 200 31.96 23.03 48.94
CA SER A 200 32.83 23.45 47.82
C SER A 200 34.29 23.04 48.01
N ILE A 201 34.84 23.18 49.22
CA ILE A 201 36.22 22.77 49.52
C ILE A 201 36.39 21.25 49.39
N ILE A 202 35.44 20.46 49.90
CA ILE A 202 35.47 18.99 49.81
C ILE A 202 35.47 18.52 48.35
N ILE A 203 34.65 19.12 47.49
CA ILE A 203 34.52 18.71 46.08
C ILE A 203 35.77 19.10 45.28
N ALA A 204 36.29 20.32 45.43
CA ALA A 204 37.51 20.74 44.75
C ALA A 204 38.74 19.90 45.16
N VAL A 205 38.85 19.54 46.45
CA VAL A 205 39.89 18.62 46.94
C VAL A 205 39.70 17.20 46.36
N ALA A 206 38.45 16.72 46.24
CA ALA A 206 38.16 15.45 45.58
C ALA A 206 38.53 15.46 44.09
N SER A 207 38.27 16.53 43.34
CA SER A 207 38.69 16.70 41.94
C SER A 207 40.21 16.54 41.78
N VAL A 208 40.99 17.24 42.61
CA VAL A 208 42.47 17.15 42.59
C VAL A 208 42.96 15.75 42.97
N LEU A 209 42.36 15.11 43.99
CA LEU A 209 42.72 13.76 44.42
C LEU A 209 42.41 12.71 43.34
N VAL A 210 41.22 12.73 42.75
CA VAL A 210 40.81 11.76 41.71
C VAL A 210 41.67 11.93 40.45
N LEU A 211 42.01 13.16 40.07
CA LEU A 211 42.91 13.46 38.95
C LEU A 211 44.35 13.00 39.24
N GLY A 212 44.85 13.21 40.46
CA GLY A 212 46.16 12.73 40.93
C GLY A 212 46.23 11.19 40.97
N VAL A 213 45.15 10.52 41.38
CA VAL A 213 45.02 9.05 41.32
C VAL A 213 45.02 8.56 39.88
N ALA A 214 44.32 9.22 38.96
CA ALA A 214 44.36 8.88 37.53
C ALA A 214 45.79 9.00 36.95
N TRP A 215 46.53 10.05 37.32
CA TRP A 215 47.94 10.22 36.95
C TRP A 215 48.84 9.12 37.54
N LEU A 216 48.69 8.81 38.83
CA LEU A 216 49.47 7.76 39.51
C LEU A 216 49.19 6.36 38.92
N LEU A 217 47.93 6.05 38.61
CA LEU A 217 47.54 4.81 37.91
C LEU A 217 48.17 4.75 36.51
N ARG A 218 48.23 5.88 35.80
CA ARG A 218 48.87 5.96 34.48
C ARG A 218 50.38 5.75 34.57
N ALA A 219 51.06 6.37 35.54
CA ALA A 219 52.48 6.17 35.82
C ALA A 219 52.79 4.70 36.18
N ARG A 220 51.91 4.05 36.95
CA ARG A 220 51.98 2.61 37.30
C ARG A 220 51.53 1.67 36.16
N ARG A 221 51.47 2.15 34.91
CA ARG A 221 51.14 1.38 33.68
C ARG A 221 49.75 0.72 33.69
N LEU A 222 48.76 1.33 34.35
CA LEU A 222 47.35 0.88 34.33
C LEU A 222 46.47 1.81 33.46
N PRO A 223 46.62 1.82 32.12
CA PRO A 223 45.97 2.81 31.28
C PRO A 223 44.44 2.68 31.25
N GLY A 224 43.88 1.48 31.31
CA GLY A 224 42.42 1.27 31.22
C GLY A 224 41.65 1.90 32.38
N THR A 225 42.10 1.68 33.61
CA THR A 225 41.53 2.31 34.81
C THR A 225 41.89 3.79 34.91
N ALA A 226 43.09 4.21 34.50
CA ALA A 226 43.46 5.62 34.49
C ALA A 226 42.53 6.48 33.61
N GLU A 227 42.16 6.03 32.41
CA GLU A 227 41.22 6.76 31.54
C GLU A 227 39.80 6.80 32.13
N GLY A 228 39.36 5.74 32.83
CA GLY A 228 38.04 5.68 33.49
C GLY A 228 37.94 6.50 34.79
N VAL A 229 39.02 6.57 35.58
CA VAL A 229 39.07 7.48 36.75
C VAL A 229 39.19 8.93 36.28
N ALA A 230 39.91 9.20 35.19
CA ALA A 230 39.97 10.53 34.59
C ALA A 230 38.61 11.04 34.05
N SER A 231 37.71 10.18 33.57
CA SER A 231 36.36 10.64 33.21
C SER A 231 35.54 11.09 34.42
N VAL A 232 35.73 10.49 35.60
CA VAL A 232 35.11 10.97 36.84
C VAL A 232 35.69 12.34 37.22
N ALA A 233 37.01 12.52 37.14
CA ALA A 233 37.65 13.82 37.40
C ALA A 233 37.13 14.93 36.46
N ILE A 234 36.87 14.63 35.18
CA ILE A 234 36.30 15.60 34.22
C ILE A 234 34.87 16.02 34.64
N VAL A 235 34.04 15.10 35.13
CA VAL A 235 32.70 15.44 35.65
C VAL A 235 32.78 16.29 36.91
N LEU A 236 33.70 15.98 37.83
CA LEU A 236 33.91 16.79 39.04
C LEU A 236 34.42 18.20 38.71
N LEU A 237 35.33 18.36 37.74
CA LEU A 237 35.78 19.68 37.27
C LEU A 237 34.68 20.54 36.65
N LEU A 238 33.67 19.93 35.99
CA LEU A 238 32.48 20.67 35.53
C LEU A 238 31.55 21.05 36.71
N LEU A 239 31.48 20.20 37.74
CA LEU A 239 30.75 20.51 38.96
C LEU A 239 31.43 21.65 39.74
N ASP A 240 32.76 21.69 39.79
CA ASP A 240 33.54 22.79 40.38
C ASP A 240 33.23 24.14 39.71
N VAL A 241 33.11 24.18 38.36
CA VAL A 241 32.70 25.38 37.62
C VAL A 241 31.30 25.84 38.03
N TRP A 242 30.34 24.92 38.17
CA TRP A 242 29.00 25.28 38.65
C TRP A 242 29.02 25.79 40.11
N ILE A 243 29.78 25.12 40.98
CA ILE A 243 29.93 25.49 42.41
C ILE A 243 30.52 26.89 42.57
N VAL A 244 31.57 27.23 41.81
CA VAL A 244 32.22 28.56 41.87
C VAL A 244 31.22 29.68 41.59
N ARG A 245 30.36 29.53 40.58
CA ARG A 245 29.30 30.50 40.27
C ARG A 245 28.17 30.49 41.29
N ALA A 246 27.72 29.30 41.73
CA ALA A 246 26.63 29.16 42.68
C ALA A 246 26.94 29.76 44.06
N ASN A 247 28.21 29.70 44.49
CA ASN A 247 28.70 30.28 45.74
C ASN A 247 29.26 31.72 45.58
N MET A 248 29.09 32.37 44.42
CA MET A 248 29.58 33.74 44.15
C MET A 248 31.08 33.93 44.45
N LEU A 249 31.88 32.89 44.23
CA LEU A 249 33.31 32.93 44.56
C LEU A 249 34.04 33.83 43.55
N PHE A 250 35.05 34.55 44.03
CA PHE A 250 35.92 35.44 43.24
C PHE A 250 35.19 36.57 42.48
N GLY A 251 34.01 37.01 42.95
CA GLY A 251 33.25 38.09 42.32
C GLY A 251 32.59 37.69 40.99
N THR A 252 32.42 36.38 40.75
CA THR A 252 31.98 35.84 39.46
C THR A 252 30.53 36.19 39.11
N GLU A 253 29.73 36.63 40.07
CA GLU A 253 28.40 37.22 39.89
C GLU A 253 28.41 38.53 39.09
N THR A 254 29.53 39.28 39.09
CA THR A 254 29.70 40.52 38.30
C THR A 254 29.96 40.27 36.81
N ILE A 255 30.26 39.03 36.42
CA ILE A 255 30.54 38.62 35.04
C ILE A 255 29.26 38.05 34.43
N GLY A 256 28.93 38.37 33.18
CA GLY A 256 27.79 37.78 32.49
C GLY A 256 27.91 36.26 32.37
N THR A 257 26.76 35.59 32.27
CA THR A 257 26.69 34.11 32.36
C THR A 257 27.44 33.42 31.23
N SER A 258 27.41 34.00 30.02
CA SER A 258 28.09 33.50 28.83
C SER A 258 29.61 33.69 28.92
N ALA A 259 30.11 34.89 29.26
CA ALA A 259 31.55 35.11 29.44
C ALA A 259 32.11 34.27 30.59
N TYR A 260 31.37 34.14 31.71
CA TYR A 260 31.78 33.28 32.82
C TYR A 260 31.88 31.81 32.39
N LEU A 261 30.82 31.25 31.80
CA LEU A 261 30.80 29.83 31.42
C LEU A 261 31.79 29.54 30.28
N GLY A 262 31.92 30.47 29.32
CA GLY A 262 32.88 30.40 28.23
C GLY A 262 34.32 30.43 28.73
N GLY A 263 34.67 31.41 29.55
CA GLY A 263 35.97 31.54 30.20
C GLY A 263 36.31 30.33 31.08
N ALA A 264 35.37 29.87 31.90
CA ALA A 264 35.56 28.70 32.76
C ALA A 264 35.78 27.40 31.95
N LEU A 265 35.03 27.19 30.86
CA LEU A 265 35.26 26.06 29.95
C LEU A 265 36.60 26.14 29.23
N LEU A 266 37.08 27.34 28.90
CA LEU A 266 38.44 27.54 28.34
C LEU A 266 39.54 27.27 29.37
N VAL A 267 39.35 27.67 30.64
CA VAL A 267 40.27 27.34 31.74
C VAL A 267 40.30 25.83 31.98
N VAL A 268 39.14 25.16 32.04
CA VAL A 268 39.06 23.70 32.17
C VAL A 268 39.69 23.00 30.95
N ALA A 269 39.48 23.49 29.73
CA ALA A 269 40.14 22.97 28.53
C ALA A 269 41.67 23.13 28.60
N ALA A 270 42.18 24.28 29.05
CA ALA A 270 43.61 24.54 29.22
C ALA A 270 44.24 23.63 30.30
N VAL A 271 43.57 23.48 31.45
CA VAL A 271 43.97 22.53 32.51
C VAL A 271 43.99 21.10 31.97
N LEU A 272 42.97 20.68 31.23
CA LEU A 272 42.91 19.34 30.63
C LEU A 272 43.95 19.14 29.52
N VAL A 273 44.38 20.18 28.79
CA VAL A 273 45.56 20.14 27.89
C VAL A 273 46.86 20.00 28.68
N GLY A 274 47.01 20.70 29.80
CA GLY A 274 48.15 20.53 30.72
C GLY A 274 48.24 19.10 31.27
N VAL A 275 47.12 18.56 31.75
CA VAL A 275 46.98 17.16 32.17
C VAL A 275 47.29 16.21 31.01
N ARG A 276 46.77 16.47 29.81
CA ARG A 276 47.00 15.67 28.59
C ARG A 276 48.50 15.57 28.27
N ALA A 277 49.23 16.67 28.40
CA ALA A 277 50.68 16.73 28.20
C ALA A 277 51.47 16.03 29.32
N ALA A 278 51.14 16.29 30.60
CA ALA A 278 51.89 15.78 31.76
C ALA A 278 51.59 14.29 32.10
N SER A 279 50.45 13.75 31.68
CA SER A 279 50.00 12.38 32.01
C SER A 279 49.96 11.42 30.82
N GLY A 280 49.80 11.94 29.60
CA GLY A 280 49.51 11.15 28.42
C GLY A 280 48.13 10.45 28.41
N ILE A 281 47.26 10.68 29.41
CA ILE A 281 45.84 10.25 29.42
C ILE A 281 45.15 10.83 28.19
N ARG A 282 44.32 10.05 27.48
CA ARG A 282 43.69 10.47 26.22
C ARG A 282 42.38 11.20 26.43
N ILE A 283 41.55 10.76 27.38
CA ILE A 283 40.21 11.33 27.59
C ILE A 283 40.26 12.84 27.92
N ALA A 284 41.29 13.30 28.64
CA ALA A 284 41.50 14.72 28.93
C ALA A 284 41.70 15.57 27.67
N GLY A 285 42.46 15.07 26.68
CA GLY A 285 42.67 15.79 25.41
C GLY A 285 41.40 15.85 24.56
N ILE A 286 40.62 14.76 24.55
CA ILE A 286 39.33 14.70 23.85
C ILE A 286 38.32 15.66 24.50
N ALA A 287 38.25 15.69 25.84
CA ALA A 287 37.38 16.61 26.57
C ALA A 287 37.79 18.08 26.34
N ALA A 288 39.08 18.42 26.40
CA ALA A 288 39.55 19.76 26.06
C ALA A 288 39.19 20.18 24.63
N ALA A 289 39.33 19.28 23.66
CA ALA A 289 38.94 19.52 22.26
C ALA A 289 37.42 19.69 22.06
N ALA A 290 36.60 19.14 22.95
CA ALA A 290 35.14 19.35 22.95
C ALA A 290 34.72 20.63 23.69
N PHE A 291 35.39 20.99 24.79
CA PHE A 291 35.08 22.21 25.55
C PHE A 291 35.60 23.48 24.88
N ALA A 292 36.75 23.45 24.20
CA ALA A 292 37.34 24.67 23.62
C ALA A 292 36.43 25.39 22.59
N PRO A 293 35.75 24.70 21.65
CA PRO A 293 34.78 25.35 20.75
C PRO A 293 33.58 25.96 21.49
N VAL A 294 33.04 25.27 22.50
CA VAL A 294 31.92 25.77 23.31
C VAL A 294 32.35 26.99 24.14
N GLY A 295 33.56 26.95 24.69
CA GLY A 295 34.17 28.04 25.44
C GLY A 295 34.42 29.28 24.60
N VAL A 296 34.98 29.12 23.38
CA VAL A 296 35.15 30.23 22.42
C VAL A 296 33.80 30.78 21.96
N PHE A 297 32.81 29.93 21.68
CA PHE A 297 31.46 30.39 21.31
C PHE A 297 30.87 31.32 22.37
N LEU A 298 30.79 30.85 23.62
CA LEU A 298 30.15 31.56 24.72
C LEU A 298 30.92 32.84 25.14
N LEU A 299 32.24 32.84 25.05
CA LEU A 299 33.05 34.02 25.36
C LEU A 299 32.97 35.07 24.24
N ALA A 300 32.93 34.65 22.98
CA ALA A 300 32.82 35.56 21.84
C ALA A 300 31.38 36.10 21.65
N SER A 301 30.35 35.35 22.05
CA SER A 301 28.97 35.83 22.01
C SER A 301 28.71 37.00 22.97
N GLU A 302 29.46 37.11 24.06
CA GLU A 302 29.35 38.23 25.01
C GLU A 302 30.04 39.53 24.51
N ALA A 303 30.77 39.48 23.40
CA ALA A 303 31.32 40.68 22.76
C ALA A 303 30.31 41.39 21.83
N ALA A 304 29.05 40.92 21.80
CA ALA A 304 27.96 41.50 21.02
C ALA A 304 26.98 42.29 21.91
N PRO A 305 26.24 43.28 21.36
CA PRO A 305 25.26 44.05 22.13
C PRO A 305 24.09 43.21 22.67
N ASP A 306 23.72 43.45 23.93
CA ASP A 306 22.65 42.72 24.65
C ASP A 306 21.25 42.87 24.04
N ASP A 307 21.01 43.96 23.28
CA ASP A 307 19.73 44.27 22.62
C ASP A 307 19.45 43.40 21.39
N GLN A 308 20.45 42.71 20.85
CA GLN A 308 20.37 42.05 19.55
C GLN A 308 20.47 40.53 19.66
N LEU A 309 19.35 39.82 19.55
CA LEU A 309 19.34 38.36 19.67
C LEU A 309 20.21 37.59 18.65
N SER A 310 20.51 38.17 17.48
CA SER A 310 21.25 37.47 16.40
C SER A 310 22.76 37.70 16.43
N THR A 311 23.22 38.90 16.82
CA THR A 311 24.63 39.29 16.81
C THR A 311 25.52 38.39 17.70
N PRO A 312 25.13 38.00 18.93
CA PRO A 312 25.87 37.05 19.78
C PRO A 312 26.13 35.71 19.10
N PHE A 313 25.13 35.13 18.42
CA PHE A 313 25.30 33.87 17.69
C PHE A 313 26.21 34.04 16.48
N TRP A 314 26.10 35.15 15.74
CA TRP A 314 26.96 35.43 14.60
C TRP A 314 28.43 35.52 15.00
N VAL A 315 28.75 36.34 16.02
CA VAL A 315 30.12 36.51 16.53
C VAL A 315 30.64 35.20 17.14
N GLY A 316 29.82 34.50 17.93
CA GLY A 316 30.17 33.21 18.53
C GLY A 316 30.50 32.13 17.49
N PHE A 317 29.66 31.96 16.47
CA PHE A 317 29.90 30.98 15.40
C PHE A 317 31.09 31.36 14.50
N LEU A 318 31.30 32.65 14.22
CA LEU A 318 32.47 33.13 13.48
C LEU A 318 33.76 32.84 14.25
N ALA A 319 33.80 33.11 15.56
CA ALA A 319 34.96 32.83 16.41
C ALA A 319 35.30 31.33 16.46
N VAL A 320 34.28 30.46 16.48
CA VAL A 320 34.47 29.00 16.36
C VAL A 320 35.00 28.60 14.97
N SER A 321 34.53 29.23 13.89
CA SER A 321 35.07 29.03 12.53
C SER A 321 36.54 29.41 12.41
N LEU A 322 36.94 30.53 13.04
CA LEU A 322 38.34 30.96 13.12
C LEU A 322 39.17 30.01 13.99
N LEU A 323 38.64 29.52 15.11
CA LEU A 323 39.30 28.51 15.96
C LEU A 323 39.59 27.22 15.20
N GLY A 324 38.61 26.68 14.45
CA GLY A 324 38.82 25.47 13.63
C GLY A 324 39.77 25.70 12.46
N SER A 325 39.82 26.92 11.92
CA SER A 325 40.82 27.32 10.92
C SER A 325 42.22 27.38 11.52
N ALA A 326 42.37 27.90 12.74
CA ALA A 326 43.64 27.91 13.48
C ALA A 326 44.07 26.51 13.95
N ALA A 327 43.13 25.60 14.23
CA ALA A 327 43.41 24.23 14.64
C ALA A 327 44.21 23.42 13.60
N VAL A 328 44.23 23.85 12.34
CA VAL A 328 45.14 23.36 11.28
C VAL A 328 46.62 23.45 11.67
N LEU A 329 47.00 24.34 12.60
CA LEU A 329 48.35 24.43 13.14
C LEU A 329 48.71 23.27 14.08
N LEU A 330 47.73 22.60 14.70
CA LEU A 330 47.94 21.51 15.66
C LEU A 330 48.53 20.24 15.01
N PRO A 331 49.23 19.39 15.79
CA PRO A 331 49.70 18.08 15.33
C PRO A 331 48.54 17.17 14.88
N ALA A 332 48.89 16.12 14.12
CA ALA A 332 47.92 15.18 13.54
C ALA A 332 47.35 14.21 14.58
N THR A 333 46.36 14.69 15.36
CA THR A 333 45.68 13.92 16.41
C THR A 333 44.15 13.96 16.28
N VAL A 334 43.44 13.22 17.12
CA VAL A 334 41.96 13.20 17.13
C VAL A 334 41.40 14.53 17.63
N GLU A 335 42.07 15.11 18.64
CA GLU A 335 41.79 16.42 19.22
C GLU A 335 41.70 17.51 18.12
N ARG A 336 42.63 17.53 17.17
CA ARG A 336 42.60 18.46 16.03
C ARG A 336 41.35 18.29 15.16
N THR A 337 40.99 17.04 14.84
CA THR A 337 39.84 16.74 13.97
C THR A 337 38.52 17.18 14.61
N ILE A 338 38.39 17.09 15.93
CA ILE A 338 37.22 17.59 16.68
C ILE A 338 37.11 19.11 16.54
N VAL A 339 38.20 19.85 16.79
CA VAL A 339 38.17 21.33 16.72
C VAL A 339 37.97 21.83 15.28
N MET A 340 38.58 21.16 14.28
CA MET A 340 38.31 21.46 12.86
C MET A 340 36.84 21.19 12.48
N ALA A 341 36.26 20.07 12.91
CA ALA A 341 34.85 19.77 12.66
C ALA A 341 33.92 20.81 13.30
N ALA A 342 34.17 21.18 14.56
CA ALA A 342 33.43 22.23 15.24
C ALA A 342 33.53 23.58 14.52
N GLY A 343 34.70 23.96 14.01
CA GLY A 343 34.87 25.18 13.23
C GLY A 343 34.14 25.18 11.90
N PHE A 344 34.16 24.07 11.15
CA PHE A 344 33.40 23.95 9.90
C PHE A 344 31.88 23.98 10.14
N VAL A 345 31.41 23.43 11.26
CA VAL A 345 30.01 23.57 11.70
C VAL A 345 29.71 25.02 12.11
N GLY A 346 30.61 25.68 12.83
CA GLY A 346 30.51 27.11 13.17
C GLY A 346 30.39 28.01 11.95
N GLY A 347 31.28 27.87 10.97
CA GLY A 347 31.23 28.65 9.72
C GLY A 347 29.97 28.41 8.89
N ALA A 348 29.33 27.24 9.02
CA ALA A 348 28.04 26.95 8.38
C ALA A 348 26.87 27.56 9.15
N LEU A 349 26.87 27.48 10.49
CA LEU A 349 25.84 28.07 11.35
C LEU A 349 25.90 29.61 11.35
N ALA A 350 27.08 30.22 11.17
CA ALA A 350 27.29 31.66 11.06
C ALA A 350 26.53 32.29 9.87
N LEU A 351 26.19 31.53 8.83
CA LEU A 351 25.39 32.01 7.69
C LEU A 351 23.94 32.36 8.05
N LEU A 352 23.39 31.81 9.14
CA LEU A 352 21.99 32.03 9.53
C LEU A 352 21.77 33.38 10.24
N PRO A 353 22.51 33.75 11.32
CA PRO A 353 22.33 35.03 11.97
C PRO A 353 22.94 36.21 11.21
N ALA A 354 23.78 35.97 10.18
CA ALA A 354 24.44 37.03 9.40
C ALA A 354 23.47 38.02 8.73
N TYR A 355 22.24 37.59 8.40
CA TYR A 355 21.20 38.46 7.85
C TYR A 355 20.63 39.47 8.87
N TRP A 356 20.69 39.13 10.17
CA TRP A 356 20.09 39.91 11.27
C TRP A 356 21.13 40.45 12.28
N ALA A 357 22.43 40.28 12.01
CA ALA A 357 23.49 40.81 12.86
C ALA A 357 23.64 42.33 12.62
N LEU A 358 23.82 43.11 13.71
CA LEU A 358 24.05 44.56 13.69
C LEU A 358 23.17 45.31 12.66
N PRO A 359 21.83 45.26 12.79
CA PRO A 359 20.90 45.78 11.78
C PRO A 359 21.01 47.30 11.58
N GLU A 360 21.46 48.04 12.60
CA GLU A 360 21.73 49.48 12.57
C GLU A 360 22.86 49.89 11.59
N VAL A 361 23.63 48.94 11.07
CA VAL A 361 24.67 49.21 10.07
C VAL A 361 24.04 49.18 8.67
N PRO A 362 24.07 50.28 7.90
CA PRO A 362 23.58 50.28 6.53
C PRO A 362 24.38 49.30 5.67
N TRP A 363 23.69 48.49 4.88
CA TRP A 363 24.24 47.35 4.13
C TRP A 363 24.93 46.31 5.03
N SER A 364 24.52 46.20 6.29
CA SER A 364 24.92 45.17 7.28
C SER A 364 25.11 43.79 6.64
N GLN A 365 24.09 43.31 5.92
CA GLN A 365 24.09 42.01 5.26
C GLN A 365 25.25 41.82 4.27
N LEU A 366 25.62 42.86 3.50
CA LEU A 366 26.78 42.80 2.61
C LEU A 366 28.06 42.56 3.41
N TRP A 367 28.27 43.33 4.48
CA TRP A 367 29.47 43.22 5.30
C TRP A 367 29.56 41.91 6.08
N TRP A 368 28.47 41.42 6.65
CA TRP A 368 28.49 40.22 7.50
C TRP A 368 28.61 38.93 6.69
N TYR A 369 27.94 38.82 5.55
CA TYR A 369 28.17 37.69 4.64
C TYR A 369 29.56 37.76 3.96
N LEU A 370 30.13 38.95 3.73
CA LEU A 370 31.54 39.09 3.31
C LEU A 370 32.52 38.62 4.40
N VAL A 371 32.27 38.91 5.68
CA VAL A 371 33.10 38.43 6.80
C VAL A 371 32.98 36.91 6.97
N VAL A 372 31.79 36.33 6.79
CA VAL A 372 31.61 34.86 6.75
C VAL A 372 32.31 34.25 5.53
N ALA A 373 32.27 34.91 4.36
CA ALA A 373 33.03 34.49 3.18
C ALA A 373 34.55 34.55 3.44
N ALA A 374 35.05 35.58 4.14
CA ALA A 374 36.45 35.68 4.54
C ALA A 374 36.86 34.56 5.50
N ALA A 375 36.00 34.18 6.46
CA ALA A 375 36.24 33.03 7.34
C ALA A 375 36.31 31.71 6.55
N TRP A 376 35.43 31.49 5.57
CA TRP A 376 35.49 30.32 4.69
C TRP A 376 36.70 30.31 3.76
N LEU A 377 37.13 31.47 3.26
CA LEU A 377 38.36 31.61 2.48
C LEU A 377 39.60 31.30 3.32
N LEU A 378 39.65 31.78 4.57
CA LEU A 378 40.72 31.46 5.53
C LEU A 378 40.75 29.96 5.86
N ALA A 379 39.60 29.31 6.05
CA ALA A 379 39.51 27.87 6.25
C ALA A 379 40.03 27.08 5.02
N LEU A 380 39.64 27.49 3.80
CA LEU A 380 40.11 26.90 2.54
C LEU A 380 41.63 27.06 2.36
N LEU A 381 42.17 28.25 2.62
CA LEU A 381 43.60 28.55 2.55
C LEU A 381 44.39 27.75 3.61
N ALA A 382 43.92 27.68 4.85
CA ALA A 382 44.57 26.91 5.91
C ALA A 382 44.66 25.41 5.53
N VAL A 383 43.55 24.83 5.05
CA VAL A 383 43.50 23.44 4.55
C VAL A 383 44.46 23.23 3.37
N ARG A 384 44.58 24.21 2.46
CA ARG A 384 45.48 24.16 1.30
C ARG A 384 46.97 24.28 1.69
N LEU A 385 47.30 25.01 2.75
CA LEU A 385 48.68 25.26 3.21
C LEU A 385 49.29 24.09 4.02
N ARG A 386 48.48 23.19 4.60
CA ARG A 386 48.97 22.00 5.33
C ARG A 386 48.88 20.72 4.48
N HIS A 387 50.02 20.31 3.92
CA HIS A 387 50.16 18.97 3.34
C HIS A 387 49.73 17.87 4.33
N GLY A 388 48.97 16.88 3.85
CA GLY A 388 48.48 15.75 4.66
C GLY A 388 47.09 15.96 5.29
N LEU A 389 46.43 17.10 5.11
CA LEU A 389 44.99 17.21 5.35
C LEU A 389 44.20 16.60 4.17
N GLY A 390 43.12 15.89 4.50
CA GLY A 390 42.28 15.20 3.50
C GLY A 390 41.48 16.17 2.63
N THR A 391 41.29 15.80 1.36
CA THR A 391 40.56 16.59 0.34
C THR A 391 39.14 16.99 0.76
N VAL A 392 38.51 16.21 1.64
CA VAL A 392 37.15 16.43 2.19
C VAL A 392 36.94 17.86 2.70
N TRP A 393 37.90 18.42 3.43
CA TRP A 393 37.75 19.77 4.00
C TRP A 393 37.73 20.87 2.94
N ALA A 394 38.53 20.75 1.87
CA ALA A 394 38.49 21.70 0.76
C ALA A 394 37.18 21.59 -0.05
N VAL A 395 36.65 20.37 -0.21
CA VAL A 395 35.37 20.10 -0.88
C VAL A 395 34.18 20.73 -0.13
N ILE A 396 34.27 20.95 1.18
CA ILE A 396 33.24 21.66 1.96
C ILE A 396 33.48 23.18 1.94
N ALA A 397 34.72 23.64 2.14
CA ALA A 397 35.01 25.08 2.25
C ALA A 397 34.83 25.85 0.92
N ALA A 398 35.14 25.24 -0.23
CA ALA A 398 35.01 25.90 -1.53
C ALA A 398 33.56 26.29 -1.91
N PRO A 399 32.55 25.38 -1.86
CA PRO A 399 31.16 25.78 -2.12
C PRO A 399 30.60 26.70 -1.01
N ALA A 400 31.02 26.53 0.25
CA ALA A 400 30.58 27.41 1.33
C ALA A 400 31.10 28.86 1.16
N PHE A 401 32.34 29.04 0.68
CA PHE A 401 32.87 30.34 0.26
C PHE A 401 32.05 30.95 -0.90
N GLY A 402 31.76 30.15 -1.94
CA GLY A 402 30.97 30.61 -3.09
C GLY A 402 29.53 31.01 -2.73
N LEU A 403 28.89 30.24 -1.84
CA LEU A 403 27.59 30.55 -1.25
C LEU A 403 27.64 31.89 -0.49
N SER A 404 28.57 32.02 0.45
CA SER A 404 28.73 33.22 1.29
C SER A 404 28.94 34.49 0.45
N LEU A 405 29.85 34.42 -0.54
CA LEU A 405 30.19 35.55 -1.39
C LEU A 405 29.05 35.94 -2.35
N ALA A 406 28.23 34.99 -2.79
CA ALA A 406 27.07 35.27 -3.63
C ALA A 406 25.87 35.81 -2.82
N LEU A 407 25.66 35.33 -1.60
CA LEU A 407 24.60 35.83 -0.71
C LEU A 407 24.82 37.29 -0.32
N ALA A 408 26.07 37.70 -0.07
CA ALA A 408 26.40 39.04 0.43
C ALA A 408 25.80 40.21 -0.37
N PRO A 409 26.02 40.37 -1.69
CA PRO A 409 25.35 41.40 -2.46
C PRO A 409 23.87 41.09 -2.70
N THR A 410 23.50 39.81 -2.87
CA THR A 410 22.14 39.40 -3.23
C THR A 410 21.13 39.78 -2.15
N LEU A 411 21.43 39.49 -0.89
CA LEU A 411 20.53 39.75 0.23
C LEU A 411 20.49 41.26 0.56
N ALA A 412 21.65 41.93 0.59
CA ALA A 412 21.71 43.38 0.79
C ALA A 412 20.93 44.16 -0.27
N ILE A 413 20.98 43.73 -1.54
CA ILE A 413 20.16 44.33 -2.61
C ILE A 413 18.66 44.11 -2.36
N PHE A 414 18.25 42.95 -1.84
CA PHE A 414 16.84 42.69 -1.48
C PHE A 414 16.36 43.45 -0.24
N SER A 415 17.24 43.82 0.70
CA SER A 415 16.86 44.57 1.91
C SER A 415 16.93 46.08 1.75
N GLU A 416 17.90 46.59 0.99
CA GLU A 416 18.20 48.03 0.88
C GLU A 416 17.53 48.72 -0.31
N LEU A 417 17.16 47.97 -1.36
CA LEU A 417 16.57 48.54 -2.59
C LEU A 417 15.12 48.08 -2.80
N GLY A 418 14.27 49.02 -3.22
CA GLY A 418 12.88 48.76 -3.60
C GLY A 418 12.75 47.67 -4.66
N SER A 419 11.62 46.97 -4.65
CA SER A 419 11.36 45.77 -5.46
C SER A 419 11.57 45.97 -6.96
N GLU A 420 11.25 47.15 -7.49
CA GLU A 420 11.52 47.57 -8.87
C GLU A 420 12.99 47.40 -9.30
N VAL A 421 13.94 47.57 -8.38
CA VAL A 421 15.38 47.45 -8.64
C VAL A 421 15.91 46.11 -8.14
N SER A 422 15.54 45.69 -6.93
CA SER A 422 16.12 44.50 -6.31
C SER A 422 15.77 43.20 -7.02
N LEU A 423 14.55 43.07 -7.59
CA LEU A 423 14.10 41.87 -8.30
C LEU A 423 14.98 41.45 -9.48
N TRP A 424 15.59 42.40 -10.20
CA TRP A 424 16.51 42.11 -11.32
C TRP A 424 17.99 42.33 -10.97
N LEU A 425 18.30 43.26 -10.05
CA LEU A 425 19.68 43.54 -9.68
C LEU A 425 20.27 42.47 -8.74
N ALA A 426 19.48 41.86 -7.85
CA ALA A 426 19.94 40.77 -6.98
C ALA A 426 20.40 39.52 -7.77
N PRO A 427 19.64 38.98 -8.74
CA PRO A 427 20.13 37.90 -9.59
C PRO A 427 21.26 38.33 -10.54
N ALA A 428 21.33 39.60 -10.95
CA ALA A 428 22.48 40.11 -11.70
C ALA A 428 23.78 40.08 -10.86
N ALA A 429 23.72 40.48 -9.58
CA ALA A 429 24.86 40.46 -8.67
C ALA A 429 25.30 39.02 -8.34
N ALA A 430 24.37 38.11 -8.05
CA ALA A 430 24.67 36.69 -7.88
C ALA A 430 25.30 36.08 -9.14
N GLY A 431 24.77 36.42 -10.32
CA GLY A 431 25.31 36.03 -11.63
C GLY A 431 26.72 36.57 -11.90
N ALA A 432 27.03 37.78 -11.44
CA ALA A 432 28.37 38.35 -11.52
C ALA A 432 29.38 37.60 -10.63
N VAL A 433 29.00 37.24 -9.39
CA VAL A 433 29.84 36.40 -8.51
C VAL A 433 30.05 35.01 -9.14
N ALA A 434 29.01 34.40 -9.71
CA ALA A 434 29.13 33.15 -10.46
C ALA A 434 30.06 33.28 -11.68
N ALA A 435 30.02 34.41 -12.40
CA ALA A 435 30.92 34.69 -13.51
C ALA A 435 32.38 34.85 -13.07
N VAL A 436 32.66 35.46 -11.92
CA VAL A 436 34.02 35.53 -11.34
C VAL A 436 34.56 34.13 -11.04
N PHE A 437 33.75 33.24 -10.44
CA PHE A 437 34.16 31.85 -10.23
C PHE A 437 34.28 31.06 -11.54
N ALA A 438 33.44 31.32 -12.55
CA ALA A 438 33.53 30.74 -13.90
C ALA A 438 34.80 31.19 -14.65
N ALA A 439 35.34 32.38 -14.37
CA ALA A 439 36.67 32.77 -14.82
C ALA A 439 37.76 31.99 -14.05
N GLY A 440 37.58 31.78 -12.74
CA GLY A 440 38.47 30.99 -11.88
C GLY A 440 38.65 29.52 -12.32
N THR A 441 37.65 28.90 -12.95
CA THR A 441 37.79 27.52 -13.50
C THR A 441 38.80 27.42 -14.66
N ARG A 442 39.33 28.54 -15.17
CA ARG A 442 40.38 28.60 -16.19
C ARG A 442 41.79 28.48 -15.62
N LEU A 443 41.96 28.53 -14.30
CA LEU A 443 43.23 28.36 -13.60
C LEU A 443 43.68 26.88 -13.63
N ALA A 444 44.88 26.60 -13.13
CA ALA A 444 45.45 25.24 -13.14
C ALA A 444 45.27 24.49 -11.79
N GLY A 445 45.24 23.16 -11.87
CA GLY A 445 45.36 22.28 -10.70
C GLY A 445 44.19 22.37 -9.71
N PRO A 446 44.43 22.42 -8.38
CA PRO A 446 43.37 22.33 -7.38
C PRO A 446 42.42 23.54 -7.40
N VAL A 447 42.93 24.74 -7.68
CA VAL A 447 42.14 25.99 -7.64
C VAL A 447 40.96 25.94 -8.62
N ALA A 448 41.16 25.35 -9.80
CA ALA A 448 40.10 25.21 -10.80
C ALA A 448 38.89 24.38 -10.30
N ARG A 449 39.14 23.37 -9.44
CA ARG A 449 38.09 22.54 -8.84
C ARG A 449 37.37 23.26 -7.71
N ASP A 450 38.12 24.03 -6.91
CA ASP A 450 37.55 24.86 -5.85
C ASP A 450 36.68 25.97 -6.44
N SER A 451 37.15 26.64 -7.51
CA SER A 451 36.35 27.61 -8.28
C SER A 451 35.12 26.99 -8.93
N LEU A 452 35.18 25.74 -9.42
CA LEU A 452 34.00 25.05 -9.96
C LEU A 452 32.94 24.81 -8.88
N ALA A 453 33.35 24.36 -7.69
CA ALA A 453 32.43 24.15 -6.56
C ALA A 453 31.81 25.46 -6.05
N ALA A 454 32.62 26.52 -5.97
CA ALA A 454 32.15 27.87 -5.62
C ALA A 454 31.20 28.45 -6.68
N MET A 455 31.47 28.24 -7.97
CA MET A 455 30.61 28.64 -9.09
C MET A 455 29.23 27.96 -9.00
N VAL A 456 29.17 26.65 -8.72
CA VAL A 456 27.89 25.93 -8.58
C VAL A 456 27.07 26.49 -7.41
N ALA A 457 27.70 26.81 -6.28
CA ALA A 457 27.02 27.45 -5.15
C ALA A 457 26.50 28.87 -5.49
N ALA A 458 27.30 29.68 -6.19
CA ALA A 458 26.88 31.02 -6.63
C ALA A 458 25.75 30.97 -7.67
N ILE A 459 25.76 29.99 -8.59
CA ILE A 459 24.65 29.73 -9.54
C ILE A 459 23.37 29.35 -8.80
N ALA A 460 23.45 28.57 -7.71
CA ALA A 460 22.28 28.23 -6.89
C ALA A 460 21.66 29.49 -6.24
N VAL A 461 22.47 30.41 -5.71
CA VAL A 461 21.99 31.71 -5.21
C VAL A 461 21.31 32.51 -6.32
N ALA A 462 21.94 32.60 -7.50
CA ALA A 462 21.36 33.31 -8.66
C ALA A 462 20.03 32.69 -9.13
N ALA A 463 19.90 31.36 -9.11
CA ALA A 463 18.66 30.68 -9.47
C ALA A 463 17.54 30.96 -8.45
N CYS A 464 17.86 31.02 -7.15
CA CYS A 464 16.90 31.36 -6.11
C CYS A 464 16.43 32.83 -6.17
N SER A 465 17.33 33.78 -6.44
CA SER A 465 16.97 35.21 -6.50
C SER A 465 16.17 35.60 -7.76
N VAL A 466 16.16 34.76 -8.80
CA VAL A 466 15.28 34.90 -9.97
C VAL A 466 13.80 34.58 -9.66
N LEU A 467 13.53 33.73 -8.66
CA LEU A 467 12.19 33.16 -8.42
C LEU A 467 11.08 34.22 -8.22
N PRO A 468 11.25 35.27 -7.39
CA PRO A 468 10.21 36.28 -7.21
C PRO A 468 9.90 37.06 -8.48
N GLY A 469 10.92 37.36 -9.30
CA GLY A 469 10.76 38.04 -10.58
C GLY A 469 10.06 37.16 -11.65
N VAL A 470 10.27 35.84 -11.61
CA VAL A 470 9.52 34.89 -12.47
C VAL A 470 8.05 34.82 -12.07
N LEU A 471 7.73 34.81 -10.77
CA LEU A 471 6.35 34.88 -10.29
C LEU A 471 5.65 36.17 -10.75
N LEU A 472 6.35 37.31 -10.69
CA LEU A 472 5.84 38.58 -11.20
C LEU A 472 5.63 38.58 -12.72
N GLY A 473 6.59 38.04 -13.49
CA GLY A 473 6.45 37.87 -14.94
C GLY A 473 5.27 36.99 -15.35
N LEU A 474 5.01 35.91 -14.58
CA LEU A 474 3.80 35.08 -14.76
C LEU A 474 2.53 35.87 -14.41
N GLY A 475 2.57 36.75 -13.41
CA GLY A 475 1.48 37.67 -13.09
C GLY A 475 1.13 38.62 -14.24
N VAL A 476 2.13 39.16 -14.94
CA VAL A 476 1.94 40.04 -16.12
C VAL A 476 1.37 39.27 -17.33
N VAL A 477 1.77 38.00 -17.52
CA VAL A 477 1.12 37.13 -18.52
C VAL A 477 -0.33 36.83 -18.13
N TRP A 478 -0.61 36.62 -16.83
CA TRP A 478 -1.95 36.35 -16.33
C TRP A 478 -2.89 37.55 -16.43
N THR A 479 -2.46 38.78 -16.12
CA THR A 479 -3.30 39.98 -16.31
C THR A 479 -3.64 40.17 -17.78
N ARG A 480 -2.69 39.92 -18.69
CA ARG A 480 -2.94 39.98 -20.13
C ARG A 480 -3.89 38.88 -20.63
N PHE A 481 -3.87 37.71 -20.00
CA PHE A 481 -4.81 36.61 -20.26
C PHE A 481 -6.22 36.89 -19.71
N ALA A 482 -6.32 37.47 -18.52
CA ALA A 482 -7.59 37.82 -17.89
C ALA A 482 -8.28 38.99 -18.59
N GLY A 483 -7.51 39.97 -19.09
CA GLY A 483 -8.02 41.13 -19.82
C GLY A 483 -8.75 40.82 -21.14
N SER A 484 -8.70 39.58 -21.64
CA SER A 484 -9.40 39.14 -22.86
C SER A 484 -10.56 38.18 -22.59
N VAL A 485 -11.13 38.23 -21.38
CA VAL A 485 -12.33 37.48 -20.96
C VAL A 485 -13.27 38.46 -20.24
N PRO A 486 -14.54 38.65 -20.68
CA PRO A 486 -15.22 38.03 -21.83
C PRO A 486 -14.55 38.37 -23.18
N PRO A 487 -14.86 37.63 -24.27
CA PRO A 487 -14.24 37.85 -25.57
C PRO A 487 -14.59 39.21 -26.18
N TRP A 488 -13.65 39.74 -26.96
CA TRP A 488 -13.76 40.99 -27.72
C TRP A 488 -14.15 42.24 -26.91
N ASN A 489 -13.80 42.22 -25.63
CA ASN A 489 -14.13 43.21 -24.62
C ASN A 489 -13.25 44.48 -24.62
N LEU A 490 -12.13 44.51 -25.36
CA LEU A 490 -11.21 45.65 -25.40
C LEU A 490 -11.26 46.39 -26.73
N GLU A 491 -11.15 47.72 -26.69
CA GLU A 491 -10.94 48.54 -27.90
C GLU A 491 -9.52 48.33 -28.49
N LEU A 492 -9.31 48.80 -29.73
CA LEU A 492 -8.08 48.52 -30.49
C LEU A 492 -6.82 49.14 -29.86
N ASP A 493 -6.98 50.34 -29.29
CA ASP A 493 -5.92 51.15 -28.68
C ASP A 493 -6.02 51.19 -27.14
N GLU A 494 -6.82 50.30 -26.54
CA GLU A 494 -7.07 50.31 -25.10
C GLU A 494 -5.87 49.82 -24.28
N GLN A 495 -5.43 50.65 -23.34
CA GLN A 495 -4.33 50.35 -22.43
C GLN A 495 -4.80 49.54 -21.22
N LEU A 496 -4.51 48.25 -21.25
CA LEU A 496 -4.63 47.38 -20.07
C LEU A 496 -3.72 47.89 -18.94
N ARG A 497 -4.30 48.08 -17.76
CA ARG A 497 -3.55 48.49 -16.56
C ARG A 497 -2.69 47.33 -16.03
N PRO A 498 -1.44 47.58 -15.60
CA PRO A 498 -0.60 46.54 -15.01
C PRO A 498 -1.16 46.07 -13.67
N GLY A 499 -0.97 44.77 -13.36
CA GLY A 499 -1.48 44.17 -12.11
C GLY A 499 -0.72 44.59 -10.86
N ILE A 500 0.51 45.08 -11.03
CA ILE A 500 1.34 45.69 -9.99
C ILE A 500 1.94 46.96 -10.62
N PRO A 501 1.65 48.17 -10.11
CA PRO A 501 2.20 49.42 -10.63
C PRO A 501 3.74 49.38 -10.72
N ASP A 502 4.29 50.06 -11.72
CA ASP A 502 5.72 50.32 -11.92
C ASP A 502 6.64 49.09 -12.11
N HIS A 503 6.14 47.88 -11.94
CA HIS A 503 6.93 46.64 -12.00
C HIS A 503 7.05 46.02 -13.41
N ASP A 504 6.39 46.56 -14.43
CA ASP A 504 6.42 46.04 -15.81
C ASP A 504 7.83 45.89 -16.38
N LEU A 505 8.71 46.86 -16.10
CA LEU A 505 10.11 46.80 -16.51
C LEU A 505 10.85 45.63 -15.85
N THR A 506 10.49 45.24 -14.62
CA THR A 506 11.11 44.10 -13.93
C THR A 506 10.72 42.76 -14.55
N ALA A 507 9.47 42.60 -15.00
CA ALA A 507 9.00 41.42 -15.71
C ALA A 507 9.81 41.17 -17.00
N VAL A 508 10.22 42.24 -17.68
CA VAL A 508 11.07 42.21 -18.88
C VAL A 508 12.54 41.97 -18.52
N LEU A 509 13.07 42.66 -17.51
CA LEU A 509 14.49 42.65 -17.14
C LEU A 509 14.94 41.34 -16.48
N VAL A 510 14.13 40.70 -15.63
CA VAL A 510 14.57 39.49 -14.90
C VAL A 510 14.96 38.35 -15.87
N PRO A 511 14.15 37.97 -16.87
CA PRO A 511 14.59 36.97 -17.85
C PRO A 511 15.73 37.46 -18.75
N ALA A 512 15.84 38.76 -19.02
CA ALA A 512 16.97 39.31 -19.78
C ALA A 512 18.31 39.21 -19.01
N VAL A 513 18.30 39.48 -17.71
CA VAL A 513 19.46 39.29 -16.81
C VAL A 513 19.88 37.82 -16.78
N VAL A 514 18.93 36.89 -16.70
CA VAL A 514 19.21 35.44 -16.78
C VAL A 514 19.81 35.06 -18.13
N ALA A 515 19.30 35.62 -19.24
CA ALA A 515 19.83 35.36 -20.58
C ALA A 515 21.29 35.83 -20.71
N VAL A 516 21.60 37.06 -20.26
CA VAL A 516 22.96 37.61 -20.29
C VAL A 516 23.89 36.83 -19.35
N GLY A 517 23.47 36.54 -18.12
CA GLY A 517 24.27 35.80 -17.14
C GLY A 517 24.62 34.38 -17.60
N ALA A 518 23.63 33.63 -18.09
CA ALA A 518 23.83 32.28 -18.63
C ALA A 518 24.74 32.29 -19.87
N LEU A 519 24.59 33.27 -20.75
CA LEU A 519 25.48 33.46 -21.91
C LEU A 519 26.93 33.69 -21.46
N VAL A 520 27.16 34.67 -20.56
CA VAL A 520 28.50 35.00 -20.04
C VAL A 520 29.15 33.80 -19.36
N ILE A 521 28.45 33.10 -18.47
CA ILE A 521 28.98 31.91 -17.78
C ILE A 521 29.33 30.79 -18.77
N SER A 522 28.46 30.52 -19.75
CA SER A 522 28.73 29.48 -20.77
C SER A 522 29.93 29.79 -21.68
N VAL A 523 30.18 31.07 -21.98
CA VAL A 523 31.38 31.54 -22.69
C VAL A 523 32.62 31.42 -21.80
N LEU A 524 32.51 31.75 -20.51
CA LEU A 524 33.62 31.64 -19.56
C LEU A 524 34.10 30.20 -19.38
N VAL A 525 33.16 29.25 -19.19
CA VAL A 525 33.42 27.81 -19.00
C VAL A 525 33.78 27.08 -20.32
N ARG A 526 33.79 27.78 -21.47
CA ARG A 526 33.99 27.22 -22.83
C ARG A 526 32.92 26.20 -23.27
N SER A 527 31.76 26.20 -22.62
CA SER A 527 30.64 25.28 -22.86
C SER A 527 29.49 25.90 -23.68
N GLY A 528 29.68 27.10 -24.24
CA GLY A 528 28.67 27.91 -24.94
C GLY A 528 27.63 27.16 -25.79
N ARG A 529 28.07 26.29 -26.72
CA ARG A 529 27.13 25.51 -27.55
C ARG A 529 26.26 24.54 -26.74
N ALA A 530 26.81 23.91 -25.70
CA ALA A 530 26.11 22.94 -24.87
C ALA A 530 25.08 23.56 -23.92
N LEU A 531 25.22 24.85 -23.59
CA LEU A 531 24.31 25.56 -22.66
C LEU A 531 23.41 26.60 -23.35
N ALA A 532 23.53 26.80 -24.67
CA ALA A 532 22.81 27.82 -25.43
C ALA A 532 21.27 27.76 -25.32
N ALA A 533 20.69 26.62 -24.93
CA ALA A 533 19.26 26.49 -24.67
C ALA A 533 18.75 27.42 -23.54
N ILE A 534 19.56 27.64 -22.50
CA ILE A 534 19.21 28.46 -21.33
C ILE A 534 19.03 29.94 -21.71
N PRO A 535 20.02 30.64 -22.31
CA PRO A 535 19.84 32.04 -22.69
C PRO A 535 18.79 32.21 -23.78
N THR A 536 18.57 31.24 -24.68
CA THR A 536 17.48 31.34 -25.66
C THR A 536 16.09 31.21 -25.02
N ALA A 537 15.90 30.30 -24.06
CA ALA A 537 14.62 30.19 -23.34
C ALA A 537 14.33 31.46 -22.52
N ALA A 538 15.34 32.00 -21.84
CA ALA A 538 15.23 33.23 -21.07
C ALA A 538 14.95 34.47 -21.97
N ALA A 539 15.54 34.53 -23.16
CA ALA A 539 15.22 35.56 -24.16
C ALA A 539 13.78 35.46 -24.69
N PHE A 540 13.24 34.26 -24.91
CA PHE A 540 11.82 34.07 -25.26
C PHE A 540 10.89 34.51 -24.12
N ALA A 541 11.24 34.21 -22.86
CA ALA A 541 10.47 34.68 -21.71
C ALA A 541 10.46 36.23 -21.59
N SER A 542 11.60 36.88 -21.81
CA SER A 542 11.68 38.36 -21.87
C SER A 542 10.83 38.92 -23.01
N GLY A 543 10.91 38.34 -24.22
CA GLY A 543 10.09 38.76 -25.37
C GLY A 543 8.59 38.61 -25.15
N ILE A 544 8.15 37.52 -24.50
CA ILE A 544 6.75 37.31 -24.11
C ILE A 544 6.32 38.37 -23.08
N ALA A 545 7.14 38.67 -22.07
CA ALA A 545 6.86 39.73 -21.09
C ALA A 545 6.70 41.11 -21.78
N VAL A 546 7.61 41.49 -22.69
CA VAL A 546 7.51 42.72 -23.49
C VAL A 546 6.20 42.78 -24.25
N ALA A 547 5.77 41.67 -24.86
CA ALA A 547 4.53 41.61 -25.60
C ALA A 547 3.28 41.67 -24.72
N CYS A 548 3.33 41.15 -23.48
CA CYS A 548 2.22 41.25 -22.53
C CYS A 548 2.06 42.66 -21.92
N VAL A 549 3.17 43.40 -21.77
CA VAL A 549 3.20 44.82 -21.35
C VAL A 549 2.81 45.79 -22.49
N ALA A 550 2.83 45.33 -23.76
CA ALA A 550 2.60 46.21 -24.91
C ALA A 550 1.23 46.94 -24.87
N PRO A 551 1.18 48.25 -25.21
CA PRO A 551 0.10 49.15 -24.79
C PRO A 551 -1.27 48.96 -25.47
N GLY A 552 -1.40 48.04 -26.42
CA GLY A 552 -2.69 47.71 -27.06
C GLY A 552 -2.72 46.28 -27.60
N PRO A 553 -3.90 45.66 -27.74
CA PRO A 553 -4.04 44.27 -28.18
C PRO A 553 -3.39 43.99 -29.55
N ALA A 554 -3.47 44.93 -30.50
CA ALA A 554 -2.83 44.77 -31.81
C ALA A 554 -1.31 44.64 -31.72
N ILE A 555 -0.64 45.50 -30.93
CA ILE A 555 0.83 45.48 -30.80
C ILE A 555 1.29 44.22 -30.07
N ALA A 556 0.60 43.84 -29.00
CA ALA A 556 0.86 42.59 -28.27
C ALA A 556 0.73 41.36 -29.19
N ALA A 557 -0.36 41.26 -29.96
CA ALA A 557 -0.55 40.17 -30.90
C ALA A 557 0.55 40.12 -32.00
N VAL A 558 0.93 41.28 -32.56
CA VAL A 558 2.01 41.35 -33.56
C VAL A 558 3.35 40.87 -32.98
N LEU A 559 3.73 41.32 -31.77
CA LEU A 559 4.97 40.89 -31.11
C LEU A 559 4.98 39.37 -30.85
N LEU A 560 3.88 38.80 -30.36
CA LEU A 560 3.73 37.37 -30.11
C LEU A 560 3.77 36.54 -31.42
N LEU A 561 3.15 37.03 -32.50
CA LEU A 561 3.22 36.39 -33.82
C LEU A 561 4.64 36.46 -34.42
N VAL A 562 5.37 37.56 -34.22
CA VAL A 562 6.78 37.70 -34.63
C VAL A 562 7.67 36.73 -33.86
N LEU A 563 7.45 36.56 -32.55
CA LEU A 563 8.17 35.56 -31.75
C LEU A 563 7.86 34.12 -32.20
N ALA A 564 6.59 33.80 -32.46
CA ALA A 564 6.18 32.48 -32.96
C ALA A 564 6.76 32.16 -34.36
N GLY A 565 6.68 33.11 -35.29
CA GLY A 565 7.27 32.98 -36.63
C GLY A 565 8.80 32.92 -36.60
N GLY A 566 9.44 33.74 -35.76
CA GLY A 566 10.88 33.75 -35.54
C GLY A 566 11.41 32.43 -34.96
N ALA A 567 10.67 31.83 -34.02
CA ALA A 567 10.99 30.51 -33.49
C ALA A 567 10.99 29.43 -34.57
N LEU A 568 9.96 29.40 -35.43
CA LEU A 568 9.85 28.46 -36.56
C LEU A 568 10.96 28.68 -37.61
N ALA A 569 11.26 29.94 -37.94
CA ALA A 569 12.33 30.29 -38.88
C ALA A 569 13.72 29.88 -38.36
N LEU A 570 14.02 30.17 -37.09
CA LEU A 570 15.29 29.79 -36.46
C LEU A 570 15.39 28.26 -36.29
N ALA A 571 14.29 27.57 -35.97
CA ALA A 571 14.23 26.11 -35.92
C ALA A 571 14.47 25.46 -37.30
N ALA A 572 14.11 26.13 -38.40
CA ALA A 572 14.38 25.66 -39.76
C ALA A 572 15.87 25.79 -40.17
N ILE A 573 16.62 26.72 -39.55
CA ILE A 573 18.03 27.02 -39.86
C ILE A 573 18.99 26.38 -38.83
N ARG A 574 18.46 25.87 -37.70
CA ARG A 574 19.19 25.36 -36.51
C ARG A 574 20.34 24.39 -36.76
N HIS A 575 20.36 23.65 -37.87
CA HIS A 575 21.42 22.70 -38.20
C HIS A 575 22.80 23.36 -38.35
N ARG A 576 22.86 24.69 -38.50
CA ARG A 576 24.11 25.48 -38.50
C ARG A 576 24.66 25.81 -37.10
N LEU A 577 23.96 25.44 -36.02
CA LEU A 577 24.23 25.93 -34.65
C LEU A 577 24.64 24.85 -33.63
N GLU A 578 24.43 23.56 -33.93
CA GLU A 578 24.92 22.41 -33.13
C GLU A 578 24.77 22.52 -31.59
N ALA A 579 23.61 23.01 -31.13
CA ALA A 579 23.32 23.19 -29.71
C ALA A 579 22.26 22.17 -29.20
N PRO A 580 22.56 21.33 -28.19
CA PRO A 580 21.55 20.53 -27.52
C PRO A 580 20.53 21.42 -26.81
N GLY A 581 19.29 20.92 -26.65
CA GLY A 581 18.19 21.65 -26.01
C GLY A 581 17.60 22.83 -26.81
N LEU A 582 18.35 23.44 -27.75
CA LEU A 582 17.90 24.61 -28.51
C LEU A 582 16.56 24.40 -29.23
N LEU A 583 16.36 23.24 -29.85
CA LEU A 583 15.08 22.92 -30.51
C LEU A 583 13.90 22.92 -29.53
N ALA A 584 14.10 22.48 -28.28
CA ALA A 584 13.05 22.50 -27.26
C ALA A 584 12.74 23.93 -26.80
N ALA A 585 13.76 24.76 -26.58
CA ALA A 585 13.58 26.18 -26.24
C ALA A 585 12.80 26.94 -27.34
N LEU A 586 13.15 26.70 -28.62
CA LEU A 586 12.43 27.29 -29.76
C LEU A 586 10.99 26.75 -29.89
N ALA A 587 10.78 25.44 -29.71
CA ALA A 587 9.45 24.85 -29.78
C ALA A 587 8.52 25.40 -28.68
N VAL A 588 8.98 25.41 -27.42
CA VAL A 588 8.19 25.90 -26.28
C VAL A 588 7.94 27.41 -26.37
N GLY A 589 8.98 28.21 -26.62
CA GLY A 589 8.85 29.67 -26.75
C GLY A 589 7.96 30.07 -27.93
N GLY A 590 8.11 29.39 -29.07
CA GLY A 590 7.27 29.60 -30.25
C GLY A 590 5.80 29.20 -30.05
N SER A 591 5.53 28.04 -29.43
CA SER A 591 4.15 27.60 -29.17
C SER A 591 3.47 28.43 -28.09
N ALA A 592 4.20 28.83 -27.04
CA ALA A 592 3.67 29.73 -26.01
C ALA A 592 3.32 31.11 -26.61
N SER A 593 4.19 31.65 -27.46
CA SER A 593 3.92 32.90 -28.18
C SER A 593 2.71 32.77 -29.10
N ALA A 594 2.56 31.67 -29.84
CA ALA A 594 1.40 31.44 -30.73
C ALA A 594 0.07 31.27 -29.97
N ALA A 595 0.10 30.60 -28.80
CA ALA A 595 -1.08 30.42 -27.95
C ALA A 595 -1.51 31.74 -27.29
N LEU A 596 -0.55 32.52 -26.77
CA LEU A 596 -0.83 33.86 -26.24
C LEU A 596 -1.28 34.81 -27.35
N ALA A 597 -0.74 34.70 -28.57
CA ALA A 597 -1.22 35.48 -29.71
C ALA A 597 -2.71 35.21 -29.97
N TRP A 598 -3.12 33.94 -30.10
CA TRP A 598 -4.52 33.55 -30.26
C TRP A 598 -5.42 34.15 -29.18
N TRP A 599 -4.97 34.09 -27.93
CA TRP A 599 -5.73 34.59 -26.77
C TRP A 599 -5.85 36.12 -26.75
N VAL A 600 -4.77 36.85 -27.02
CA VAL A 600 -4.80 38.32 -27.18
C VAL A 600 -5.64 38.73 -28.40
N GLY A 601 -5.61 37.96 -29.49
CA GLY A 601 -6.52 38.14 -30.62
C GLY A 601 -7.99 37.99 -30.21
N TYR A 602 -8.29 37.15 -29.23
CA TYR A 602 -9.63 36.97 -28.66
C TYR A 602 -10.12 38.17 -27.82
N SER A 603 -9.26 39.16 -27.51
CA SER A 603 -9.64 40.37 -26.76
C SER A 603 -10.29 41.47 -27.59
N ASN A 604 -10.22 41.43 -28.93
CA ASN A 604 -10.72 42.50 -29.79
C ASN A 604 -11.27 41.95 -31.13
N ALA A 605 -12.52 42.30 -31.47
CA ALA A 605 -13.23 41.75 -32.63
C ALA A 605 -12.57 42.03 -34.00
N THR A 606 -11.79 43.11 -34.11
CA THR A 606 -11.11 43.49 -35.36
C THR A 606 -9.77 42.77 -35.54
N VAL A 607 -9.06 42.51 -34.43
CA VAL A 607 -7.77 41.79 -34.41
C VAL A 607 -7.98 40.28 -34.55
N TRP A 608 -9.05 39.75 -33.95
CA TRP A 608 -9.36 38.31 -33.91
C TRP A 608 -9.21 37.55 -35.24
N PRO A 609 -9.91 37.91 -36.34
CA PRO A 609 -9.91 37.08 -37.56
C PRO A 609 -8.53 37.01 -38.22
N TRP A 610 -7.74 38.09 -38.14
CA TRP A 610 -6.36 38.12 -38.66
C TRP A 610 -5.45 37.22 -37.83
N VAL A 611 -5.49 37.34 -36.50
CA VAL A 611 -4.67 36.53 -35.60
C VAL A 611 -5.03 35.05 -35.70
N ALA A 612 -6.32 34.71 -35.69
CA ALA A 612 -6.78 33.33 -35.85
C ALA A 612 -6.27 32.71 -37.17
N THR A 613 -6.40 33.45 -38.27
CA THR A 613 -5.89 33.04 -39.60
C THR A 613 -4.37 32.86 -39.59
N ILE A 614 -3.61 33.79 -38.99
CA ILE A 614 -2.14 33.71 -38.96
C ILE A 614 -1.66 32.58 -38.05
N VAL A 615 -2.27 32.32 -36.89
CA VAL A 615 -1.88 31.19 -36.01
C VAL A 615 -2.17 29.84 -36.69
N ILE A 616 -3.32 29.70 -37.37
CA ILE A 616 -3.63 28.51 -38.18
C ILE A 616 -2.61 28.36 -39.33
N ALA A 617 -2.26 29.45 -40.00
CA ALA A 617 -1.23 29.45 -41.04
C ALA A 617 0.16 29.08 -40.50
N LEU A 618 0.56 29.55 -39.32
CA LEU A 618 1.82 29.18 -38.65
C LEU A 618 1.85 27.69 -38.29
N ALA A 619 0.72 27.10 -37.86
CA ALA A 619 0.61 25.66 -37.65
C ALA A 619 0.80 24.88 -38.98
N ILE A 620 0.17 25.31 -40.07
CA ILE A 620 0.32 24.71 -41.41
C ILE A 620 1.76 24.87 -41.93
N VAL A 621 2.39 26.03 -41.75
CA VAL A 621 3.80 26.28 -42.10
C VAL A 621 4.73 25.38 -41.28
N GLY A 622 4.47 25.20 -39.98
CA GLY A 622 5.19 24.23 -39.13
C GLY A 622 5.13 22.82 -39.70
N ARG A 623 3.96 22.35 -40.15
CA ARG A 623 3.79 21.07 -40.86
C ARG A 623 4.60 20.97 -42.15
N VAL A 624 4.63 22.03 -42.97
CA VAL A 624 5.41 22.06 -44.23
C VAL A 624 6.92 22.02 -43.95
N ILE A 625 7.39 22.79 -42.98
CA ILE A 625 8.81 22.94 -42.65
C ILE A 625 9.31 21.80 -41.72
N ALA A 626 8.41 20.96 -41.17
CA ALA A 626 8.76 19.84 -40.29
C ALA A 626 9.86 18.92 -40.85
N ARG A 627 9.88 18.69 -42.17
CA ARG A 627 10.93 17.93 -42.90
C ARG A 627 12.34 18.52 -42.78
N ARG A 628 12.46 19.82 -42.50
CA ARG A 628 13.74 20.52 -42.26
C ARG A 628 14.08 20.58 -40.77
N VAL A 629 13.08 20.69 -39.88
CA VAL A 629 13.30 20.86 -38.43
C VAL A 629 13.59 19.53 -37.73
N TRP A 630 12.85 18.47 -38.06
CA TRP A 630 12.83 17.20 -37.32
C TRP A 630 13.61 16.10 -38.04
N PRO A 631 14.23 15.14 -37.31
CA PRO A 631 14.81 13.94 -37.93
C PRO A 631 13.72 13.12 -38.62
N ALA A 632 14.07 12.40 -39.69
CA ALA A 632 13.11 11.73 -40.59
C ALA A 632 12.06 10.86 -39.88
N VAL A 633 12.44 10.18 -38.79
CA VAL A 633 11.56 9.34 -37.94
C VAL A 633 10.46 10.17 -37.24
N ALA A 634 10.75 11.41 -36.84
CA ALA A 634 9.82 12.29 -36.13
C ALA A 634 8.98 13.19 -37.06
N VAL A 635 9.35 13.31 -38.34
CA VAL A 635 8.62 14.13 -39.33
C VAL A 635 7.12 13.78 -39.44
N PRO A 636 6.70 12.50 -39.50
CA PRO A 636 5.28 12.16 -39.58
C PRO A 636 4.50 12.59 -38.33
N ALA A 637 5.08 12.38 -37.15
CA ALA A 637 4.48 12.77 -35.88
C ALA A 637 4.36 14.29 -35.75
N ALA A 638 5.43 15.04 -36.01
CA ALA A 638 5.40 16.51 -35.97
C ALA A 638 4.41 17.09 -36.99
N GLY A 639 4.36 16.54 -38.20
CA GLY A 639 3.39 16.95 -39.23
C GLY A 639 1.95 16.65 -38.83
N ALA A 640 1.70 15.53 -38.17
CA ALA A 640 0.40 15.15 -37.63
C ALA A 640 -0.03 16.08 -36.47
N THR A 641 0.85 16.36 -35.51
CA THR A 641 0.60 17.30 -34.40
C THR A 641 0.23 18.69 -34.91
N HIS A 642 0.97 19.23 -35.88
CA HIS A 642 0.65 20.53 -36.48
C HIS A 642 -0.71 20.54 -37.20
N LEU A 643 -1.13 19.43 -37.83
CA LEU A 643 -2.47 19.30 -38.41
C LEU A 643 -3.55 19.22 -37.34
N ALA A 644 -3.33 18.47 -36.26
CA ALA A 644 -4.27 18.39 -35.13
C ALA A 644 -4.49 19.76 -34.48
N ILE A 645 -3.43 20.55 -34.29
CA ILE A 645 -3.51 21.94 -33.83
C ILE A 645 -4.34 22.77 -34.82
N ALA A 646 -4.00 22.78 -36.11
CA ALA A 646 -4.72 23.56 -37.12
C ALA A 646 -6.22 23.19 -37.20
N SER A 647 -6.57 21.90 -37.15
CA SER A 647 -7.95 21.41 -37.17
C SER A 647 -8.72 21.72 -35.87
N THR A 648 -8.04 21.75 -34.71
CA THR A 648 -8.66 22.14 -33.44
C THR A 648 -8.92 23.64 -33.39
N LEU A 649 -7.97 24.47 -33.85
CA LEU A 649 -8.14 25.92 -33.98
C LEU A 649 -9.21 26.29 -35.01
N PHE A 650 -9.33 25.53 -36.11
CA PHE A 650 -10.42 25.69 -37.08
C PHE A 650 -11.79 25.38 -36.45
N VAL A 651 -11.92 24.29 -35.69
CA VAL A 651 -13.15 23.96 -34.94
C VAL A 651 -13.52 25.07 -33.96
N PHE A 652 -12.55 25.60 -33.21
CA PHE A 652 -12.78 26.70 -32.28
C PHE A 652 -13.21 27.98 -33.02
N ALA A 653 -12.55 28.32 -34.13
CA ALA A 653 -12.94 29.47 -34.96
C ALA A 653 -14.36 29.33 -35.54
N VAL A 654 -14.78 28.12 -35.94
CA VAL A 654 -16.16 27.86 -36.40
C VAL A 654 -17.17 28.06 -35.27
N PHE A 655 -16.84 27.69 -34.03
CA PHE A 655 -17.66 27.96 -32.84
C PHE A 655 -17.70 29.44 -32.47
N SER A 656 -16.62 30.20 -32.71
CA SER A 656 -16.58 31.65 -32.49
C SER A 656 -17.48 32.46 -33.44
N ILE A 657 -17.82 31.94 -34.63
CA ILE A 657 -18.52 32.72 -35.68
C ILE A 657 -19.85 33.33 -35.21
N PRO A 658 -20.80 32.61 -34.57
CA PRO A 658 -22.08 33.20 -34.15
C PRO A 658 -21.89 34.33 -33.14
N PHE A 659 -21.01 34.15 -32.16
CA PHE A 659 -20.68 35.18 -31.17
C PHE A 659 -20.00 36.41 -31.81
N TRP A 660 -19.15 36.22 -32.83
CA TRP A 660 -18.46 37.31 -33.55
C TRP A 660 -19.40 38.11 -34.47
N GLN A 661 -20.46 37.48 -35.00
CA GLN A 661 -21.42 38.12 -35.89
C GLN A 661 -22.48 38.95 -35.17
N ALA A 662 -22.79 38.63 -33.92
CA ALA A 662 -23.78 39.36 -33.11
C ALA A 662 -23.27 39.55 -31.66
N PRO A 663 -22.41 40.58 -31.41
CA PRO A 663 -22.02 40.96 -30.05
C PRO A 663 -23.19 41.48 -29.21
N ASP A 664 -24.14 42.15 -29.87
CA ASP A 664 -25.21 42.93 -29.22
C ASP A 664 -26.56 42.17 -29.22
N ASP A 665 -26.64 41.16 -28.34
CA ASP A 665 -27.84 40.42 -27.88
C ASP A 665 -28.71 39.59 -28.88
N VAL A 666 -28.68 39.80 -30.20
CA VAL A 666 -29.58 39.05 -31.14
C VAL A 666 -28.86 37.94 -31.90
N GLN A 667 -28.71 36.77 -31.28
CA GLN A 667 -28.19 35.57 -31.94
C GLN A 667 -29.26 34.88 -32.81
N LEU A 668 -29.09 34.91 -34.13
CA LEU A 668 -30.00 34.27 -35.11
C LEU A 668 -29.86 32.74 -35.17
N ILE A 669 -28.73 32.19 -34.72
CA ILE A 669 -28.43 30.74 -34.71
C ILE A 669 -27.68 30.43 -33.41
N GLU A 670 -28.20 29.47 -32.66
CA GLU A 670 -27.62 29.00 -31.40
C GLU A 670 -26.23 28.34 -31.62
N PRO A 671 -25.18 28.68 -30.85
CA PRO A 671 -23.80 28.28 -31.17
C PRO A 671 -23.53 26.78 -31.19
N TRP A 672 -24.20 25.97 -30.36
CA TRP A 672 -24.05 24.52 -30.39
C TRP A 672 -24.80 23.93 -31.57
N MET A 673 -26.00 24.42 -31.91
CA MET A 673 -26.68 24.02 -33.15
C MET A 673 -25.80 24.30 -34.39
N TRP A 674 -25.20 25.49 -34.49
CA TRP A 674 -24.27 25.84 -35.57
C TRP A 674 -23.07 24.87 -35.65
N LEU A 675 -22.37 24.66 -34.53
CA LEU A 675 -21.22 23.77 -34.49
C LEU A 675 -21.61 22.31 -34.75
N ALA A 676 -22.75 21.84 -34.24
CA ALA A 676 -23.25 20.47 -34.43
C ALA A 676 -23.54 20.18 -35.90
N VAL A 677 -24.22 21.09 -36.59
CA VAL A 677 -24.53 20.96 -38.03
C VAL A 677 -23.24 21.03 -38.85
N ALA A 678 -22.42 22.07 -38.66
CA ALA A 678 -21.19 22.27 -39.43
C ALA A 678 -20.21 21.08 -39.27
N SER A 679 -19.97 20.64 -38.04
CA SER A 679 -19.09 19.49 -37.79
C SER A 679 -19.68 18.17 -38.31
N SER A 680 -20.97 17.90 -38.12
CA SER A 680 -21.58 16.63 -38.57
C SER A 680 -21.60 16.51 -40.10
N VAL A 681 -21.88 17.60 -40.82
CA VAL A 681 -21.79 17.64 -42.29
C VAL A 681 -20.34 17.42 -42.75
N LEU A 682 -19.36 18.05 -42.10
CA LEU A 682 -17.94 17.81 -42.38
C LEU A 682 -17.50 16.38 -42.05
N LEU A 683 -18.09 15.70 -41.06
CA LEU A 683 -17.83 14.28 -40.78
C LEU A 683 -18.36 13.35 -41.89
N VAL A 684 -19.54 13.62 -42.44
CA VAL A 684 -20.07 12.90 -43.62
C VAL A 684 -19.15 13.10 -44.82
N ALA A 685 -18.79 14.35 -45.12
CA ALA A 685 -17.87 14.67 -46.22
C ALA A 685 -16.49 14.02 -46.04
N ALA A 686 -15.93 14.05 -44.83
CA ALA A 686 -14.64 13.44 -44.50
C ALA A 686 -14.67 11.91 -44.52
N ALA A 687 -15.85 11.26 -44.38
CA ALA A 687 -15.97 9.82 -44.57
C ALA A 687 -15.69 9.45 -46.04
N VAL A 688 -16.36 10.16 -46.95
CA VAL A 688 -16.34 9.94 -48.40
C VAL A 688 -15.01 10.39 -49.02
N VAL A 689 -14.53 11.60 -48.70
CA VAL A 689 -13.33 12.18 -49.30
C VAL A 689 -12.07 11.57 -48.67
N ARG A 690 -11.27 10.87 -49.49
CA ARG A 690 -9.99 10.29 -49.08
C ARG A 690 -8.86 11.28 -49.36
N PHE A 691 -8.20 11.75 -48.30
CA PHE A 691 -7.09 12.70 -48.35
C PHE A 691 -5.99 12.32 -47.35
N GLY A 692 -4.74 12.69 -47.65
CA GLY A 692 -3.59 12.52 -46.76
C GLY A 692 -3.24 11.07 -46.42
N SER A 693 -2.38 10.90 -45.42
CA SER A 693 -2.09 9.61 -44.79
C SER A 693 -3.16 9.24 -43.74
N THR A 694 -3.13 8.00 -43.26
CA THR A 694 -3.99 7.53 -42.16
C THR A 694 -3.86 8.39 -40.89
N SER A 695 -2.64 8.88 -40.59
CA SER A 695 -2.42 9.79 -39.46
C SER A 695 -3.02 11.17 -39.70
N ASP A 696 -3.05 11.64 -40.95
CA ASP A 696 -3.62 12.94 -41.29
C ASP A 696 -5.15 12.93 -41.17
N ARG A 697 -5.80 11.86 -41.63
CA ARG A 697 -7.25 11.67 -41.44
C ARG A 697 -7.61 11.61 -39.96
N LEU A 698 -6.80 10.95 -39.11
CA LEU A 698 -7.00 10.98 -37.67
C LEU A 698 -6.92 12.40 -37.08
N CYS A 699 -5.85 13.13 -37.38
CA CYS A 699 -5.64 14.47 -36.83
C CYS A 699 -6.66 15.51 -37.34
N ALA A 700 -7.19 15.35 -38.56
CA ALA A 700 -8.22 16.23 -39.10
C ALA A 700 -9.64 15.88 -38.63
N VAL A 701 -9.99 14.59 -38.53
CA VAL A 701 -11.36 14.15 -38.22
C VAL A 701 -11.64 14.08 -36.73
N THR A 702 -10.63 13.83 -35.88
CA THR A 702 -10.84 13.71 -34.42
C THR A 702 -11.39 15.01 -33.78
N PRO A 703 -10.89 16.22 -34.11
CA PRO A 703 -11.48 17.46 -33.60
C PRO A 703 -12.93 17.69 -34.08
N LEU A 704 -13.24 17.34 -35.33
CA LEU A 704 -14.61 17.42 -35.86
C LEU A 704 -15.55 16.42 -35.15
N PHE A 705 -15.08 15.20 -34.88
CA PHE A 705 -15.83 14.19 -34.14
C PHE A 705 -16.12 14.64 -32.71
N ALA A 706 -15.11 15.18 -32.02
CA ALA A 706 -15.27 15.75 -30.69
C ALA A 706 -16.27 16.92 -30.70
N ALA A 707 -16.18 17.82 -31.69
CA ALA A 707 -17.10 18.95 -31.84
C ALA A 707 -18.56 18.50 -32.01
N SER A 708 -18.83 17.54 -32.90
CA SER A 708 -20.21 17.04 -33.11
C SER A 708 -20.77 16.39 -31.84
N VAL A 709 -19.97 15.54 -31.17
CA VAL A 709 -20.40 14.86 -29.94
C VAL A 709 -20.67 15.87 -28.81
N ILE A 710 -19.75 16.82 -28.58
CA ILE A 710 -19.92 17.85 -27.55
C ILE A 710 -21.15 18.71 -27.84
N SER A 711 -21.35 19.13 -29.09
CA SER A 711 -22.48 19.99 -29.45
C SER A 711 -23.82 19.26 -29.38
N ILE A 712 -23.89 17.99 -29.79
CA ILE A 712 -25.09 17.16 -29.62
C ILE A 712 -25.39 16.92 -28.13
N CYS A 713 -24.37 16.76 -27.29
CA CYS A 713 -24.55 16.69 -25.84
C CYS A 713 -25.00 18.03 -25.21
N ALA A 714 -24.57 19.18 -25.74
CA ALA A 714 -25.05 20.50 -25.30
C ALA A 714 -26.53 20.71 -25.68
N LEU A 715 -26.91 20.37 -26.91
CA LEU A 715 -28.29 20.39 -27.41
C LEU A 715 -29.26 19.45 -26.65
N ALA A 716 -28.77 18.60 -25.76
CA ALA A 716 -29.61 17.81 -24.87
C ALA A 716 -30.11 18.60 -23.64
N PHE A 717 -29.47 19.72 -23.31
CA PHE A 717 -29.86 20.62 -22.23
C PHE A 717 -30.64 21.85 -22.74
N GLU A 718 -30.43 22.23 -24.00
CA GLU A 718 -31.23 23.26 -24.68
C GLU A 718 -32.61 22.70 -25.09
N THR A 719 -33.67 23.10 -24.37
CA THR A 719 -35.06 22.69 -24.65
C THR A 719 -35.66 23.42 -25.84
N ASP A 720 -35.29 24.69 -26.01
CA ASP A 720 -35.98 25.65 -26.87
C ASP A 720 -35.45 25.58 -28.33
N ALA A 721 -34.34 24.86 -28.53
CA ALA A 721 -33.72 24.56 -29.81
C ALA A 721 -34.56 23.59 -30.66
N SER A 722 -35.62 24.12 -31.29
CA SER A 722 -36.39 23.39 -32.31
C SER A 722 -35.46 22.79 -33.38
N TRP A 723 -35.79 21.60 -33.91
CA TRP A 723 -34.96 20.84 -34.86
C TRP A 723 -33.65 20.24 -34.30
N ARG A 724 -33.40 20.26 -32.97
CA ARG A 724 -32.19 19.66 -32.35
C ARG A 724 -31.93 18.17 -32.69
N TRP A 725 -32.94 17.43 -33.17
CA TRP A 725 -32.77 16.06 -33.70
C TRP A 725 -32.04 16.00 -35.06
N VAL A 726 -31.99 17.08 -35.83
CA VAL A 726 -31.36 17.13 -37.17
C VAL A 726 -29.85 16.88 -37.14
N PRO A 727 -29.01 17.64 -36.38
CA PRO A 727 -27.57 17.38 -36.35
C PRO A 727 -27.25 15.97 -35.81
N ALA A 728 -28.00 15.49 -34.82
CA ALA A 728 -27.85 14.14 -34.31
C ALA A 728 -28.19 13.06 -35.36
N SER A 729 -29.20 13.29 -36.20
CA SER A 729 -29.54 12.42 -37.32
C SER A 729 -28.45 12.41 -38.40
N ILE A 730 -27.87 13.57 -38.74
CA ILE A 730 -26.72 13.68 -39.64
C ILE A 730 -25.50 12.94 -39.05
N PHE A 731 -25.30 13.01 -37.73
CA PHE A 731 -24.23 12.30 -37.04
C PHE A 731 -24.46 10.77 -37.00
N VAL A 732 -25.69 10.29 -36.84
CA VAL A 732 -26.03 8.85 -36.99
C VAL A 732 -25.74 8.37 -38.41
N ILE A 733 -26.09 9.16 -39.44
CA ILE A 733 -25.72 8.88 -40.84
C ILE A 733 -24.20 8.83 -40.99
N ALA A 734 -23.47 9.82 -40.46
CA ALA A 734 -22.00 9.82 -40.45
C ALA A 734 -21.44 8.55 -39.80
N GLY A 735 -21.98 8.14 -38.66
CA GLY A 735 -21.58 6.92 -37.95
C GLY A 735 -21.78 5.64 -38.75
N VAL A 736 -22.94 5.48 -39.40
CA VAL A 736 -23.19 4.34 -40.31
C VAL A 736 -22.22 4.37 -41.50
N VAL A 737 -21.97 5.52 -42.12
CA VAL A 737 -21.05 5.66 -43.26
C VAL A 737 -19.60 5.38 -42.84
N TRP A 738 -19.14 5.87 -41.68
CA TRP A 738 -17.81 5.58 -41.14
C TRP A 738 -17.64 4.11 -40.72
N LEU A 739 -18.67 3.46 -40.18
CA LEU A 739 -18.63 2.03 -39.85
C LEU A 739 -18.56 1.13 -41.10
N ARG A 740 -19.16 1.56 -42.21
CA ARG A 740 -19.17 0.84 -43.50
C ARG A 740 -17.96 1.12 -44.38
N LEU A 741 -17.53 2.37 -44.50
CA LEU A 741 -16.56 2.84 -45.51
C LEU A 741 -15.30 3.48 -44.90
N GLY A 742 -15.30 3.71 -43.59
CA GLY A 742 -14.30 4.51 -42.89
C GLY A 742 -13.00 3.77 -42.62
N VAL A 743 -11.89 4.50 -42.75
CA VAL A 743 -10.54 4.06 -42.36
C VAL A 743 -9.87 5.26 -41.67
N PRO A 744 -9.26 5.10 -40.47
CA PRO A 744 -8.88 3.84 -39.80
C PRO A 744 -9.84 3.32 -38.71
N GLU A 745 -9.49 2.16 -38.15
CA GLU A 745 -10.19 1.44 -37.07
C GLU A 745 -10.54 2.32 -35.85
N ALA A 746 -9.65 3.22 -35.41
CA ALA A 746 -9.89 4.04 -34.23
C ALA A 746 -11.14 4.94 -34.36
N LEU A 747 -11.37 5.53 -35.55
CA LEU A 747 -12.60 6.29 -35.82
C LEU A 747 -13.82 5.37 -35.91
N ARG A 748 -13.68 4.16 -36.49
CA ARG A 748 -14.77 3.17 -36.49
C ARG A 748 -15.17 2.74 -35.08
N VAL A 749 -14.21 2.62 -34.17
CA VAL A 749 -14.47 2.34 -32.73
C VAL A 749 -15.14 3.54 -32.06
N ALA A 750 -14.70 4.76 -32.34
CA ALA A 750 -15.33 5.97 -31.81
C ALA A 750 -16.81 6.11 -32.27
N PHE A 751 -17.07 5.98 -33.57
CA PHE A 751 -18.44 5.96 -34.10
C PHE A 751 -19.27 4.75 -33.62
N ALA A 752 -18.66 3.58 -33.38
CA ALA A 752 -19.36 2.44 -32.78
C ALA A 752 -19.87 2.76 -31.36
N ALA A 753 -19.14 3.58 -30.59
CA ALA A 753 -19.54 3.99 -29.24
C ALA A 753 -20.64 5.05 -29.26
N THR A 754 -20.56 6.03 -30.16
CA THR A 754 -21.45 7.20 -30.14
C THR A 754 -22.71 7.05 -31.00
N THR A 755 -22.73 6.21 -32.04
CA THR A 755 -23.91 6.07 -32.90
C THR A 755 -25.15 5.54 -32.15
N PRO A 756 -25.07 4.54 -31.25
CA PRO A 756 -26.23 4.10 -30.47
C PRO A 756 -26.74 5.17 -29.49
N LEU A 757 -25.83 6.00 -28.93
CA LEU A 757 -26.18 7.10 -28.05
C LEU A 757 -26.88 8.24 -28.82
N ALA A 758 -26.38 8.59 -30.00
CA ALA A 758 -27.03 9.57 -30.88
C ALA A 758 -28.39 9.07 -31.41
N LEU A 759 -28.52 7.77 -31.70
CA LEU A 759 -29.80 7.13 -32.05
C LEU A 759 -30.80 7.21 -30.88
N ALA A 760 -30.35 6.99 -29.65
CA ALA A 760 -31.18 7.19 -28.45
C ALA A 760 -31.61 8.65 -28.29
N PHE A 761 -30.70 9.61 -28.48
CA PHE A 761 -31.03 11.04 -28.42
C PHE A 761 -32.07 11.45 -29.46
N VAL A 762 -31.90 11.04 -30.72
CA VAL A 762 -32.92 11.25 -31.78
C VAL A 762 -34.26 10.60 -31.39
N SER A 763 -34.23 9.37 -30.86
CA SER A 763 -35.46 8.70 -30.42
C SER A 763 -36.13 9.38 -29.23
N VAL A 764 -35.38 10.01 -28.31
CA VAL A 764 -35.95 10.77 -27.19
C VAL A 764 -36.60 12.05 -27.71
N VAL A 765 -35.87 12.88 -28.46
CA VAL A 765 -36.39 14.17 -28.95
C VAL A 765 -37.63 13.97 -29.84
N VAL A 766 -37.60 13.02 -30.77
CA VAL A 766 -38.73 12.77 -31.67
C VAL A 766 -39.94 12.16 -30.95
N VAL A 767 -39.75 11.36 -29.90
CA VAL A 767 -40.88 10.82 -29.12
C VAL A 767 -41.43 11.83 -28.13
N ASP A 768 -40.59 12.68 -27.54
CA ASP A 768 -41.02 13.82 -26.72
C ASP A 768 -41.85 14.82 -27.53
N GLU A 769 -41.38 15.21 -28.73
CA GLU A 769 -42.10 16.08 -29.69
C GLU A 769 -43.45 15.47 -30.18
N ALA A 770 -43.59 14.14 -30.23
CA ALA A 770 -44.75 13.47 -30.86
C ALA A 770 -45.74 12.80 -29.90
N PHE A 771 -45.29 12.35 -28.73
CA PHE A 771 -46.07 11.58 -27.74
C PHE A 771 -45.92 12.11 -26.31
N GLY A 772 -45.04 13.09 -26.08
CA GLY A 772 -44.83 13.73 -24.79
C GLY A 772 -43.90 12.95 -23.84
N TRP A 773 -43.31 13.71 -22.92
CA TRP A 773 -42.27 13.29 -21.98
C TRP A 773 -42.55 11.98 -21.22
N GLU A 774 -43.81 11.68 -20.89
CA GLU A 774 -44.22 10.45 -20.20
C GLU A 774 -43.78 9.15 -20.91
N THR A 775 -43.56 9.23 -22.23
CA THR A 775 -43.17 8.09 -23.08
C THR A 775 -41.66 7.96 -23.31
N ILE A 776 -40.83 8.89 -22.79
CA ILE A 776 -39.37 8.89 -22.98
C ILE A 776 -38.71 7.59 -22.50
N GLY A 777 -39.15 7.01 -21.37
CA GLY A 777 -38.62 5.73 -20.88
C GLY A 777 -38.82 4.57 -21.88
N ILE A 778 -39.94 4.58 -22.60
CA ILE A 778 -40.25 3.62 -23.66
C ILE A 778 -39.40 3.91 -24.91
N ALA A 779 -39.18 5.19 -25.25
CA ALA A 779 -38.32 5.59 -26.36
C ALA A 779 -36.87 5.10 -26.18
N ILE A 780 -36.28 5.29 -25.00
CA ILE A 780 -34.90 4.86 -24.73
C ILE A 780 -34.81 3.33 -24.74
N ALA A 781 -35.80 2.61 -24.20
CA ALA A 781 -35.86 1.15 -24.26
C ALA A 781 -35.99 0.62 -25.71
N GLY A 782 -36.82 1.28 -26.53
CA GLY A 782 -36.94 1.01 -27.96
C GLY A 782 -35.64 1.27 -28.73
N ALA A 783 -34.94 2.37 -28.42
CA ALA A 783 -33.63 2.69 -29.00
C ALA A 783 -32.55 1.68 -28.58
N ALA A 784 -32.56 1.17 -27.36
CA ALA A 784 -31.67 0.09 -26.91
C ALA A 784 -31.90 -1.21 -27.71
N LEU A 785 -33.17 -1.59 -27.91
CA LEU A 785 -33.56 -2.76 -28.70
C LEU A 785 -33.23 -2.62 -30.19
N LEU A 786 -33.50 -1.44 -30.77
CA LEU A 786 -33.11 -1.12 -32.14
C LEU A 786 -31.58 -1.12 -32.30
N GLY A 787 -30.84 -0.55 -31.35
CA GLY A 787 -29.38 -0.59 -31.31
C GLY A 787 -28.84 -2.03 -31.25
N ALA A 788 -29.44 -2.89 -30.41
CA ALA A 788 -29.07 -4.31 -30.32
C ALA A 788 -29.39 -5.09 -31.60
N ALA A 789 -30.50 -4.80 -32.28
CA ALA A 789 -30.81 -5.39 -33.58
C ALA A 789 -29.84 -4.91 -34.68
N LEU A 790 -29.57 -3.60 -34.76
CA LEU A 790 -28.64 -3.01 -35.72
C LEU A 790 -27.19 -3.49 -35.53
N ALA A 791 -26.80 -3.96 -34.35
CA ALA A 791 -25.49 -4.56 -34.08
C ALA A 791 -25.19 -5.79 -34.96
N HIS A 792 -26.23 -6.51 -35.42
CA HIS A 792 -26.10 -7.64 -36.34
C HIS A 792 -25.84 -7.22 -37.79
N VAL A 793 -26.20 -5.98 -38.15
CA VAL A 793 -26.26 -5.50 -39.54
C VAL A 793 -25.23 -4.42 -39.86
N VAL A 794 -25.04 -3.42 -38.98
CA VAL A 794 -24.28 -2.18 -39.29
C VAL A 794 -22.75 -2.35 -39.17
N PRO A 795 -22.18 -2.85 -38.05
CA PRO A 795 -20.73 -3.00 -37.93
C PRO A 795 -20.20 -4.15 -38.80
N GLU A 796 -19.03 -3.97 -39.41
CA GLU A 796 -18.29 -5.09 -40.01
C GLU A 796 -17.97 -6.19 -38.98
N ARG A 797 -17.64 -7.40 -39.44
CA ARG A 797 -17.34 -8.58 -38.60
C ARG A 797 -16.04 -8.47 -37.78
N THR A 798 -15.46 -7.27 -37.60
CA THR A 798 -14.36 -7.02 -36.67
C THR A 798 -14.86 -7.00 -35.23
N SER A 799 -14.37 -7.93 -34.38
CA SER A 799 -14.83 -8.11 -33.00
C SER A 799 -14.91 -6.81 -32.17
N ARG A 800 -13.91 -5.91 -32.29
CA ARG A 800 -13.85 -4.67 -31.50
C ARG A 800 -15.00 -3.69 -31.73
N THR A 801 -15.32 -3.37 -32.99
CA THR A 801 -16.40 -2.39 -33.30
C THR A 801 -17.77 -2.97 -32.94
N ARG A 802 -17.99 -4.26 -33.18
CA ARG A 802 -19.18 -5.01 -32.75
C ARG A 802 -19.34 -4.99 -31.23
N LEU A 803 -18.28 -5.27 -30.47
CA LEU A 803 -18.28 -5.25 -29.00
C LEU A 803 -18.58 -3.84 -28.47
N VAL A 804 -17.95 -2.80 -29.02
CA VAL A 804 -18.15 -1.41 -28.57
C VAL A 804 -19.56 -0.92 -28.89
N TRP A 805 -20.13 -1.27 -30.05
CA TRP A 805 -21.54 -1.00 -30.37
C TRP A 805 -22.48 -1.75 -29.40
N ALA A 806 -22.20 -3.01 -29.08
CA ALA A 806 -22.99 -3.79 -28.12
C ALA A 806 -22.96 -3.19 -26.71
N VAL A 807 -21.79 -2.70 -26.26
CA VAL A 807 -21.64 -1.99 -24.98
C VAL A 807 -22.44 -0.67 -25.01
N ALA A 808 -22.35 0.12 -26.08
CA ALA A 808 -23.10 1.36 -26.20
C ALA A 808 -24.63 1.15 -26.22
N ALA A 809 -25.13 0.14 -26.94
CA ALA A 809 -26.54 -0.25 -26.88
C ALA A 809 -26.95 -0.74 -25.47
N GLY A 810 -26.05 -1.44 -24.77
CA GLY A 810 -26.22 -1.81 -23.36
C GLY A 810 -26.28 -0.62 -22.40
N VAL A 811 -25.50 0.44 -22.65
CA VAL A 811 -25.58 1.70 -21.89
C VAL A 811 -26.92 2.41 -22.12
N VAL A 812 -27.41 2.48 -23.35
CA VAL A 812 -28.77 3.00 -23.64
C VAL A 812 -29.83 2.19 -22.88
N GLY A 813 -29.71 0.86 -22.88
CA GLY A 813 -30.62 -0.01 -22.11
C GLY A 813 -30.54 0.18 -20.59
N ALA A 814 -29.35 0.45 -20.05
CA ALA A 814 -29.17 0.77 -18.64
C ALA A 814 -29.76 2.15 -18.28
N VAL A 815 -29.64 3.15 -19.16
CA VAL A 815 -30.28 4.47 -18.97
C VAL A 815 -31.81 4.34 -18.99
N ALA A 816 -32.39 3.55 -19.91
CA ALA A 816 -33.82 3.25 -19.92
C ALA A 816 -34.27 2.58 -18.62
N LEU A 817 -33.52 1.59 -18.12
CA LEU A 817 -33.81 0.89 -16.87
C LEU A 817 -33.79 1.85 -15.67
N VAL A 818 -32.75 2.67 -15.55
CA VAL A 818 -32.64 3.66 -14.47
C VAL A 818 -33.82 4.64 -14.54
N ALA A 819 -34.08 5.24 -15.70
CA ALA A 819 -35.13 6.23 -15.89
C ALA A 819 -36.55 5.71 -15.57
N GLY A 820 -36.83 4.44 -15.91
CA GLY A 820 -38.08 3.78 -15.53
C GLY A 820 -38.17 3.48 -14.03
N VAL A 821 -37.07 3.07 -13.39
CA VAL A 821 -37.04 2.76 -11.95
C VAL A 821 -37.10 4.01 -11.07
N THR A 822 -36.50 5.13 -11.50
CA THR A 822 -36.57 6.41 -10.80
C THR A 822 -37.87 7.18 -11.05
N GLY A 823 -38.66 6.78 -12.05
CA GLY A 823 -39.81 7.56 -12.51
C GLY A 823 -39.42 8.93 -13.09
N SER A 824 -38.18 9.11 -13.54
CA SER A 824 -37.63 10.41 -13.96
C SER A 824 -38.37 11.07 -15.13
N PHE A 825 -39.17 10.30 -15.87
CA PHE A 825 -40.03 10.78 -16.95
C PHE A 825 -41.50 10.41 -16.72
N GLY A 826 -41.98 10.34 -15.47
CA GLY A 826 -43.40 10.14 -15.14
C GLY A 826 -44.00 8.76 -15.50
N SER A 827 -43.26 7.90 -16.20
CA SER A 827 -43.74 6.65 -16.80
C SER A 827 -44.26 5.66 -15.76
N SER A 828 -45.59 5.53 -15.67
CA SER A 828 -46.28 4.59 -14.77
C SER A 828 -46.03 3.11 -15.13
N GLU A 829 -45.78 2.82 -16.40
CA GLU A 829 -45.71 1.46 -16.94
C GLU A 829 -44.28 0.89 -16.96
N LEU A 830 -43.61 0.83 -15.80
CA LEU A 830 -42.25 0.26 -15.65
C LEU A 830 -42.11 -1.16 -16.27
N TRP A 831 -43.17 -1.96 -16.24
CA TRP A 831 -43.17 -3.30 -16.85
C TRP A 831 -43.02 -3.26 -18.38
N LEU A 832 -43.44 -2.21 -19.08
CA LEU A 832 -43.20 -2.06 -20.53
C LEU A 832 -41.72 -1.79 -20.82
N VAL A 833 -41.07 -0.96 -20.01
CA VAL A 833 -39.62 -0.69 -20.11
C VAL A 833 -38.84 -1.99 -19.87
N LEU A 834 -39.16 -2.74 -18.82
CA LEU A 834 -38.54 -4.04 -18.52
C LEU A 834 -38.81 -5.09 -19.63
N LEU A 835 -40.01 -5.11 -20.20
CA LEU A 835 -40.38 -6.01 -21.30
C LEU A 835 -39.60 -5.73 -22.58
N LEU A 836 -39.43 -4.46 -22.95
CA LEU A 836 -38.64 -4.04 -24.12
C LEU A 836 -37.14 -4.30 -23.92
N LEU A 837 -36.64 -4.18 -22.69
CA LEU A 837 -35.24 -4.49 -22.36
C LEU A 837 -34.97 -5.99 -22.23
N THR A 838 -35.97 -6.81 -21.87
CA THR A 838 -35.83 -8.28 -21.71
C THR A 838 -35.13 -8.98 -22.89
N PRO A 839 -35.46 -8.73 -24.17
CA PRO A 839 -34.73 -9.33 -25.30
C PRO A 839 -33.32 -8.75 -25.54
N VAL A 840 -32.98 -7.57 -25.03
CA VAL A 840 -31.70 -6.88 -25.36
C VAL A 840 -30.46 -7.72 -25.00
N PRO A 841 -30.30 -8.26 -23.77
CA PRO A 841 -29.10 -9.02 -23.41
C PRO A 841 -28.91 -10.30 -24.22
N ILE A 842 -29.98 -11.02 -24.56
CA ILE A 842 -29.91 -12.24 -25.37
C ILE A 842 -29.69 -11.96 -26.86
N VAL A 843 -30.23 -10.86 -27.41
CA VAL A 843 -29.94 -10.40 -28.78
C VAL A 843 -28.48 -9.95 -28.92
N LEU A 844 -27.91 -9.31 -27.88
CA LEU A 844 -26.49 -8.99 -27.82
C LEU A 844 -25.61 -10.25 -27.61
N ALA A 845 -26.02 -11.19 -26.77
CA ALA A 845 -25.31 -12.47 -26.59
C ALA A 845 -25.23 -13.28 -27.91
N ALA A 846 -26.25 -13.19 -28.76
CA ALA A 846 -26.30 -13.85 -30.07
C ALA A 846 -25.30 -13.29 -31.10
N LEU A 847 -24.65 -12.15 -30.84
CA LEU A 847 -23.61 -11.59 -31.72
C LEU A 847 -22.36 -12.48 -31.85
N ASP A 848 -22.17 -13.42 -30.91
CA ASP A 848 -21.04 -14.34 -30.80
C ASP A 848 -21.41 -15.83 -31.06
N GLY A 849 -22.67 -16.14 -31.41
CA GLY A 849 -23.13 -17.52 -31.68
C GLY A 849 -24.38 -17.92 -30.90
N ASP A 850 -24.50 -19.20 -30.51
CA ASP A 850 -25.63 -19.70 -29.70
C ASP A 850 -25.54 -19.14 -28.25
N PRO A 851 -26.48 -18.29 -27.80
CA PRO A 851 -26.43 -17.66 -26.48
C PRO A 851 -26.77 -18.62 -25.32
N ILE A 852 -27.14 -19.88 -25.59
CA ILE A 852 -27.43 -20.92 -24.59
C ILE A 852 -26.38 -22.05 -24.69
N GLY A 853 -26.17 -22.58 -25.90
CA GLY A 853 -25.27 -23.70 -26.18
C GLY A 853 -23.81 -23.33 -26.38
N GLY A 854 -23.49 -22.09 -26.79
CA GLY A 854 -22.18 -21.70 -27.28
C GLY A 854 -21.09 -21.45 -26.23
N ASP A 855 -19.84 -21.42 -26.67
CA ASP A 855 -18.67 -21.31 -25.77
C ASP A 855 -18.15 -19.89 -25.54
N SER A 856 -18.65 -18.87 -26.25
CA SER A 856 -18.39 -17.45 -25.93
C SER A 856 -18.85 -17.10 -24.50
N PRO A 857 -18.10 -16.26 -23.76
CA PRO A 857 -18.58 -15.68 -22.50
C PRO A 857 -19.81 -14.78 -22.67
N ALA A 858 -20.09 -14.24 -23.86
CA ALA A 858 -21.25 -13.38 -24.11
C ALA A 858 -22.59 -14.06 -23.78
N ARG A 859 -22.67 -15.41 -23.81
CA ARG A 859 -23.82 -16.19 -23.31
C ARG A 859 -24.28 -15.77 -21.91
N HIS A 860 -23.37 -15.31 -21.06
CA HIS A 860 -23.68 -14.95 -19.68
C HIS A 860 -24.54 -13.68 -19.59
N LEU A 861 -24.56 -12.85 -20.64
CA LEU A 861 -25.54 -11.76 -20.79
C LEU A 861 -26.97 -12.28 -20.87
N GLY A 862 -27.19 -13.50 -21.40
CA GLY A 862 -28.50 -14.14 -21.45
C GLY A 862 -29.15 -14.36 -20.07
N TRP A 863 -28.37 -14.38 -18.97
CA TRP A 863 -28.93 -14.39 -17.61
C TRP A 863 -29.62 -13.07 -17.26
N LEU A 864 -29.18 -11.94 -17.81
CA LEU A 864 -29.83 -10.65 -17.59
C LEU A 864 -31.21 -10.60 -18.25
N SER A 865 -31.42 -11.30 -19.38
CA SER A 865 -32.76 -11.49 -19.95
C SER A 865 -33.68 -12.31 -19.04
N LEU A 866 -33.17 -13.31 -18.32
CA LEU A 866 -33.95 -14.03 -17.31
C LEU A 866 -34.31 -13.12 -16.12
N VAL A 867 -33.35 -12.33 -15.63
CA VAL A 867 -33.59 -11.36 -14.54
C VAL A 867 -34.64 -10.34 -14.95
N LEU A 868 -34.47 -9.66 -16.09
CA LEU A 868 -35.43 -8.66 -16.59
C LEU A 868 -36.82 -9.26 -16.82
N GLY A 869 -36.92 -10.47 -17.37
CA GLY A 869 -38.19 -11.16 -17.55
C GLY A 869 -38.90 -11.48 -16.22
N VAL A 870 -38.15 -11.97 -15.22
CA VAL A 870 -38.70 -12.23 -13.87
C VAL A 870 -39.10 -10.93 -13.18
N THR A 871 -38.28 -9.88 -13.25
CA THR A 871 -38.62 -8.56 -12.70
C THR A 871 -39.86 -7.97 -13.40
N THR A 872 -40.02 -8.15 -14.71
CA THR A 872 -41.24 -7.75 -15.45
C THR A 872 -42.48 -8.42 -14.86
N VAL A 873 -42.42 -9.74 -14.63
CA VAL A 873 -43.53 -10.50 -14.02
C VAL A 873 -43.78 -10.06 -12.58
N TRP A 874 -42.74 -9.90 -11.76
CA TRP A 874 -42.88 -9.47 -10.36
C TRP A 874 -43.47 -8.06 -10.23
N VAL A 875 -43.01 -7.09 -11.04
CA VAL A 875 -43.57 -5.72 -11.08
C VAL A 875 -45.04 -5.74 -11.54
N ARG A 876 -45.40 -6.64 -12.47
CA ARG A 876 -46.79 -6.79 -12.89
C ARG A 876 -47.67 -7.45 -11.82
N LEU A 877 -47.15 -8.45 -11.10
CA LEU A 877 -47.87 -9.13 -10.00
C LEU A 877 -48.09 -8.21 -8.80
N SER A 878 -47.08 -7.46 -8.38
CA SER A 878 -47.21 -6.50 -7.28
C SER A 878 -48.15 -5.34 -7.63
N GLY A 879 -48.07 -4.83 -8.87
CA GLY A 879 -49.04 -3.88 -9.41
C GLY A 879 -50.48 -4.42 -9.54
N SER A 880 -50.68 -5.74 -9.38
CA SER A 880 -52.00 -6.38 -9.31
C SER A 880 -52.41 -6.86 -7.91
N GLY A 881 -51.61 -6.57 -6.87
CA GLY A 881 -51.95 -6.84 -5.47
C GLY A 881 -51.85 -8.30 -5.02
N VAL A 882 -51.14 -9.17 -5.76
CA VAL A 882 -50.98 -10.59 -5.39
C VAL A 882 -50.05 -10.73 -4.18
N GLY A 883 -50.53 -11.35 -3.10
CA GLY A 883 -49.79 -11.52 -1.84
C GLY A 883 -49.17 -12.90 -1.58
N ASP A 884 -49.55 -13.93 -2.33
CA ASP A 884 -49.03 -15.29 -2.13
C ASP A 884 -47.55 -15.41 -2.55
N VAL A 885 -46.69 -15.83 -1.61
CA VAL A 885 -45.25 -15.98 -1.85
C VAL A 885 -44.98 -16.97 -2.99
N GLU A 886 -45.75 -18.05 -3.04
CA GLU A 886 -45.74 -19.06 -4.08
C GLU A 886 -45.95 -18.49 -5.50
N ALA A 887 -46.70 -17.38 -5.66
CA ALA A 887 -46.93 -16.74 -6.96
C ALA A 887 -45.69 -16.02 -7.50
N TYR A 888 -44.77 -15.59 -6.63
CA TYR A 888 -43.49 -14.97 -7.04
C TYR A 888 -42.38 -16.01 -7.21
N THR A 889 -42.40 -17.07 -6.39
CA THR A 889 -41.29 -18.03 -6.28
C THR A 889 -41.43 -19.21 -7.23
N LEU A 890 -42.63 -19.77 -7.42
CA LEU A 890 -42.83 -20.92 -8.31
C LEU A 890 -42.54 -20.60 -9.79
N PRO A 891 -42.90 -19.44 -10.36
CA PRO A 891 -42.50 -19.09 -11.73
C PRO A 891 -40.99 -18.93 -11.89
N LEU A 892 -40.29 -18.35 -10.90
CA LEU A 892 -38.83 -18.25 -10.90
C LEU A 892 -38.17 -19.64 -10.78
N ALA A 893 -38.64 -20.50 -9.88
CA ALA A 893 -38.18 -21.87 -9.75
C ALA A 893 -38.41 -22.68 -11.04
N ALA A 894 -39.56 -22.51 -11.70
CA ALA A 894 -39.86 -23.13 -12.98
C ALA A 894 -38.96 -22.61 -14.11
N ALA A 895 -38.69 -21.29 -14.17
CA ALA A 895 -37.79 -20.70 -15.17
C ALA A 895 -36.32 -21.12 -14.97
N LEU A 896 -35.87 -21.25 -13.71
CA LEU A 896 -34.58 -21.86 -13.37
C LEU A 896 -34.56 -23.33 -13.78
N ALA A 897 -35.54 -24.14 -13.40
CA ALA A 897 -35.61 -25.55 -13.82
C ALA A 897 -35.66 -25.72 -15.36
N ALA A 898 -36.36 -24.84 -16.07
CA ALA A 898 -36.44 -24.84 -17.52
C ALA A 898 -35.13 -24.44 -18.20
N THR A 899 -34.43 -23.40 -17.71
CA THR A 899 -33.09 -23.05 -18.21
C THR A 899 -32.06 -24.16 -17.90
N GLY A 900 -32.17 -24.82 -16.74
CA GLY A 900 -31.41 -26.03 -16.41
C GLY A 900 -31.70 -27.20 -17.34
N GLY A 901 -32.97 -27.40 -17.71
CA GLY A 901 -33.43 -28.36 -18.72
C GLY A 901 -32.84 -28.06 -20.10
N LEU A 902 -32.92 -26.81 -20.56
CA LEU A 902 -32.34 -26.36 -21.83
C LEU A 902 -30.82 -26.54 -21.87
N ILE A 903 -30.11 -26.23 -20.78
CA ILE A 903 -28.65 -26.41 -20.68
C ILE A 903 -28.27 -27.90 -20.63
N THR A 904 -29.00 -28.73 -19.87
CA THR A 904 -28.77 -30.20 -19.83
C THR A 904 -29.14 -30.91 -21.12
N TRP A 905 -30.04 -30.34 -21.92
CA TRP A 905 -30.44 -30.85 -23.23
C TRP A 905 -29.48 -30.41 -24.35
N ARG A 906 -29.16 -29.11 -24.47
CA ARG A 906 -28.26 -28.60 -25.51
C ARG A 906 -26.80 -28.99 -25.31
N ARG A 907 -26.34 -29.20 -24.07
CA ARG A 907 -24.97 -29.59 -23.77
C ARG A 907 -24.95 -31.00 -23.18
N THR A 908 -24.43 -31.98 -23.91
CA THR A 908 -24.09 -33.29 -23.36
C THR A 908 -22.97 -33.15 -22.31
N SER A 909 -22.81 -34.16 -21.45
CA SER A 909 -21.71 -34.25 -20.48
C SER A 909 -21.45 -35.72 -20.17
N GLY A 910 -20.20 -36.04 -19.83
CA GLY A 910 -19.82 -37.38 -19.36
C GLY A 910 -20.44 -37.73 -18.01
N ALA A 911 -20.09 -38.90 -17.48
CA ALA A 911 -20.68 -39.46 -16.26
C ALA A 911 -20.38 -38.69 -14.95
N ALA A 912 -19.54 -37.66 -14.99
CA ALA A 912 -19.19 -36.84 -13.81
C ALA A 912 -20.26 -35.77 -13.51
N PRO A 913 -20.50 -35.41 -12.24
CA PRO A 913 -21.44 -34.37 -11.86
C PRO A 913 -20.93 -32.97 -12.28
N ALA A 914 -21.71 -32.27 -13.08
CA ALA A 914 -21.44 -30.91 -13.52
C ALA A 914 -21.94 -29.91 -12.46
N GLN A 915 -20.99 -29.31 -11.73
CA GLN A 915 -21.26 -28.41 -10.60
C GLN A 915 -22.24 -27.28 -10.94
N GLY A 916 -22.05 -26.57 -12.06
CA GLY A 916 -22.94 -25.47 -12.46
C GLY A 916 -24.38 -25.89 -12.76
N ARG A 917 -24.60 -27.11 -13.27
CA ARG A 917 -25.96 -27.66 -13.47
C ARG A 917 -26.60 -28.05 -12.14
N THR A 918 -25.80 -28.68 -11.28
CA THR A 918 -26.20 -29.10 -9.94
C THR A 918 -26.61 -27.89 -9.10
N ALA A 919 -25.82 -26.82 -9.12
CA ALA A 919 -26.10 -25.57 -8.43
C ALA A 919 -27.41 -24.93 -8.93
N LEU A 920 -27.67 -24.93 -10.24
CA LEU A 920 -28.87 -24.32 -10.81
C LEU A 920 -30.16 -25.11 -10.51
N PHE A 921 -30.12 -26.45 -10.52
CA PHE A 921 -31.26 -27.23 -10.01
C PHE A 921 -31.42 -27.11 -8.49
N ALA A 922 -30.33 -26.94 -7.74
CA ALA A 922 -30.38 -26.65 -6.31
C ALA A 922 -30.99 -25.27 -6.01
N THR A 923 -30.69 -24.22 -6.79
CA THR A 923 -31.32 -22.90 -6.60
C THR A 923 -32.78 -22.91 -7.02
N ALA A 924 -33.16 -23.62 -8.09
CA ALA A 924 -34.56 -23.83 -8.44
C ALA A 924 -35.35 -24.48 -7.29
N ALA A 925 -34.81 -25.55 -6.71
CA ALA A 925 -35.41 -26.24 -5.56
C ALA A 925 -35.44 -25.37 -4.29
N ALA A 926 -34.37 -24.62 -4.00
CA ALA A 926 -34.30 -23.72 -2.86
C ALA A 926 -35.32 -22.57 -2.95
N VAL A 927 -35.48 -21.96 -4.14
CA VAL A 927 -36.49 -20.92 -4.39
C VAL A 927 -37.91 -21.48 -4.24
N ALA A 928 -38.16 -22.72 -4.66
CA ALA A 928 -39.47 -23.36 -4.53
C ALA A 928 -39.85 -23.73 -3.07
N VAL A 929 -38.89 -23.84 -2.15
CA VAL A 929 -39.10 -24.45 -0.82
C VAL A 929 -38.79 -23.50 0.35
N LEU A 930 -37.65 -22.79 0.33
CA LEU A 930 -37.23 -21.95 1.46
C LEU A 930 -38.24 -20.82 1.79
N PRO A 931 -38.87 -20.13 0.82
CA PRO A 931 -39.83 -19.07 1.14
C PRO A 931 -41.11 -19.60 1.81
N SER A 932 -41.59 -20.78 1.38
CA SER A 932 -42.76 -21.44 1.98
C SER A 932 -42.45 -22.09 3.34
N ILE A 933 -41.18 -22.44 3.62
CA ILE A 933 -40.73 -22.74 5.00
C ILE A 933 -40.85 -21.49 5.87
N GLY A 934 -40.39 -20.32 5.38
CA GLY A 934 -40.44 -19.06 6.13
C GLY A 934 -41.87 -18.66 6.53
N THR A 935 -42.87 -18.96 5.70
CA THR A 935 -44.29 -18.68 5.98
C THR A 935 -45.06 -19.88 6.59
N ALA A 936 -44.39 -20.99 6.92
CA ALA A 936 -45.03 -22.19 7.48
C ALA A 936 -45.60 -21.96 8.89
N GLY A 937 -44.99 -21.09 9.70
CA GLY A 937 -45.48 -20.77 11.05
C GLY A 937 -46.88 -20.11 11.06
N VAL A 938 -47.22 -19.40 9.97
CA VAL A 938 -48.45 -18.60 9.83
C VAL A 938 -49.71 -19.47 9.66
N ALA A 939 -49.58 -20.69 9.15
CA ALA A 939 -50.73 -21.55 8.87
C ALA A 939 -50.40 -23.04 9.05
N GLU A 940 -51.09 -23.70 9.98
CA GLU A 940 -50.87 -25.12 10.29
C GLU A 940 -51.02 -26.02 9.07
N LEU A 941 -52.00 -25.75 8.20
CA LEU A 941 -52.18 -26.47 6.94
C LEU A 941 -50.96 -26.32 5.99
N ARG A 942 -50.34 -25.13 5.91
CA ARG A 942 -49.12 -24.93 5.10
C ARG A 942 -47.96 -25.74 5.67
N ALA A 943 -47.79 -25.75 6.99
CA ALA A 943 -46.77 -26.57 7.66
C ALA A 943 -46.99 -28.07 7.42
N LEU A 944 -48.22 -28.58 7.62
CA LEU A 944 -48.56 -29.99 7.38
C LEU A 944 -48.35 -30.40 5.93
N LEU A 945 -48.81 -29.59 4.96
CA LEU A 945 -48.59 -29.85 3.53
C LEU A 945 -47.09 -29.89 3.19
N LEU A 946 -46.30 -28.94 3.69
CA LEU A 946 -44.86 -28.86 3.40
C LEU A 946 -44.06 -30.00 4.07
N VAL A 947 -44.46 -30.43 5.26
CA VAL A 947 -43.94 -31.66 5.91
C VAL A 947 -44.31 -32.90 5.08
N SER A 948 -45.58 -33.08 4.71
CA SER A 948 -46.03 -34.25 3.94
C SER A 948 -45.38 -34.33 2.55
N ILE A 949 -45.37 -33.22 1.80
CA ILE A 949 -44.71 -33.14 0.49
C ILE A 949 -43.20 -33.36 0.64
N GLY A 950 -42.57 -32.79 1.66
CA GLY A 950 -41.14 -32.98 1.95
C GLY A 950 -40.78 -34.44 2.20
N ILE A 951 -41.56 -35.15 3.02
CA ILE A 951 -41.36 -36.57 3.32
C ILE A 951 -41.55 -37.42 2.05
N VAL A 952 -42.62 -37.20 1.29
CA VAL A 952 -42.89 -37.92 0.04
C VAL A 952 -41.77 -37.67 -0.98
N LEU A 953 -41.32 -36.43 -1.15
CA LEU A 953 -40.23 -36.07 -2.05
C LEU A 953 -38.90 -36.72 -1.63
N ALA A 954 -38.57 -36.70 -0.34
CA ALA A 954 -37.34 -37.32 0.17
C ALA A 954 -37.35 -38.84 -0.02
N VAL A 955 -38.45 -39.52 0.33
CA VAL A 955 -38.60 -40.98 0.16
C VAL A 955 -38.55 -41.35 -1.32
N ALA A 956 -39.28 -40.66 -2.19
CA ALA A 956 -39.27 -40.91 -3.64
C ALA A 956 -37.87 -40.68 -4.25
N ALA A 957 -37.16 -39.64 -3.81
CA ALA A 957 -35.85 -39.30 -4.33
C ALA A 957 -34.78 -40.36 -4.06
N VAL A 958 -34.88 -41.14 -2.97
CA VAL A 958 -33.95 -42.27 -2.70
C VAL A 958 -33.96 -43.31 -3.84
N PHE A 959 -35.10 -43.51 -4.51
CA PHE A 959 -35.24 -44.45 -5.61
C PHE A 959 -34.77 -43.90 -6.98
N LEU A 960 -34.49 -42.60 -7.09
CA LEU A 960 -33.97 -42.00 -8.32
C LEU A 960 -32.51 -42.42 -8.58
N PRO A 961 -32.01 -42.38 -9.84
CA PRO A 961 -30.60 -42.63 -10.14
C PRO A 961 -29.69 -41.61 -9.45
N GLU A 962 -28.49 -42.04 -9.05
CA GLU A 962 -27.52 -41.17 -8.37
C GLU A 962 -27.17 -39.93 -9.21
N VAL A 963 -27.00 -40.10 -10.52
CA VAL A 963 -26.71 -39.02 -11.49
C VAL A 963 -27.49 -39.22 -12.79
N ALA A 964 -28.09 -38.16 -13.32
CA ALA A 964 -28.67 -38.11 -14.66
C ALA A 964 -28.10 -36.92 -15.45
N ARG A 965 -27.50 -37.16 -16.63
CA ARG A 965 -26.88 -36.13 -17.51
C ARG A 965 -25.94 -35.13 -16.79
N GLY A 966 -25.23 -35.62 -15.77
CA GLY A 966 -24.31 -34.82 -14.94
C GLY A 966 -24.99 -34.03 -13.81
N VAL A 967 -26.24 -34.31 -13.45
CA VAL A 967 -26.93 -33.74 -12.28
C VAL A 967 -27.21 -34.84 -11.25
N PRO A 968 -26.86 -34.69 -9.97
CA PRO A 968 -27.06 -35.71 -8.96
C PRO A 968 -28.50 -35.70 -8.42
N VAL A 969 -29.45 -36.23 -9.20
CA VAL A 969 -30.90 -36.04 -8.95
C VAL A 969 -31.35 -36.65 -7.62
N ARG A 970 -30.87 -37.85 -7.25
CA ARG A 970 -31.12 -38.47 -5.93
C ARG A 970 -30.74 -37.53 -4.79
N LEU A 971 -29.53 -36.96 -4.84
CA LEU A 971 -29.02 -36.06 -3.82
C LEU A 971 -29.86 -34.79 -3.69
N LEU A 972 -30.18 -34.15 -4.82
CA LEU A 972 -30.99 -32.93 -4.83
C LEU A 972 -32.41 -33.19 -4.31
N GLY A 973 -33.07 -34.26 -4.74
CA GLY A 973 -34.42 -34.59 -4.28
C GLY A 973 -34.48 -34.92 -2.78
N VAL A 974 -33.53 -35.72 -2.28
CA VAL A 974 -33.46 -36.07 -0.85
C VAL A 974 -33.20 -34.83 0.01
N LEU A 975 -32.25 -33.98 -0.38
CA LEU A 975 -31.98 -32.72 0.32
C LEU A 975 -33.18 -31.77 0.28
N THR A 976 -33.83 -31.62 -0.87
CA THR A 976 -35.00 -30.72 -1.01
C THR A 976 -36.16 -31.17 -0.13
N GLY A 977 -36.49 -32.46 -0.14
CA GLY A 977 -37.53 -33.02 0.71
C GLY A 977 -37.20 -32.95 2.20
N TRP A 978 -35.94 -33.25 2.57
CA TRP A 978 -35.47 -33.16 3.96
C TRP A 978 -35.48 -31.72 4.49
N VAL A 979 -35.03 -30.74 3.69
CA VAL A 979 -35.11 -29.31 4.05
C VAL A 979 -36.57 -28.88 4.19
N ALA A 980 -37.47 -29.30 3.28
CA ALA A 980 -38.89 -28.99 3.37
C ALA A 980 -39.52 -29.45 4.69
N PHE A 981 -39.36 -30.72 5.07
CA PHE A 981 -40.00 -31.23 6.30
C PHE A 981 -39.30 -30.80 7.60
N THR A 982 -37.95 -30.75 7.63
CA THR A 982 -37.24 -30.29 8.84
C THR A 982 -37.40 -28.80 9.06
N GLY A 983 -37.37 -27.99 7.98
CA GLY A 983 -37.61 -26.55 8.05
C GLY A 983 -39.02 -26.19 8.47
N ALA A 984 -40.04 -26.82 7.86
CA ALA A 984 -41.43 -26.60 8.26
C ALA A 984 -41.71 -27.02 9.71
N GLY A 985 -41.19 -28.18 10.14
CA GLY A 985 -41.29 -28.66 11.52
C GLY A 985 -40.59 -27.74 12.52
N LEU A 986 -39.40 -27.26 12.20
CA LEU A 986 -38.68 -26.27 13.02
C LEU A 986 -39.45 -24.94 13.12
N VAL A 987 -39.81 -24.33 12.00
CA VAL A 987 -40.46 -23.02 11.98
C VAL A 987 -41.81 -23.08 12.70
N ARG A 988 -42.66 -24.08 12.40
CA ARG A 988 -43.95 -24.22 13.08
C ARG A 988 -43.77 -24.51 14.57
N GLY A 989 -42.94 -25.49 14.93
CA GLY A 989 -42.66 -25.82 16.34
C GLY A 989 -42.13 -24.63 17.14
N ALA A 990 -41.20 -23.85 16.59
CA ALA A 990 -40.68 -22.65 17.24
C ALA A 990 -41.67 -21.47 17.29
N THR A 991 -42.65 -21.38 16.37
CA THR A 991 -43.72 -20.38 16.48
C THR A 991 -44.78 -20.75 17.53
N VAL A 992 -45.05 -22.04 17.74
CA VAL A 992 -45.97 -22.51 18.81
C VAL A 992 -45.29 -22.39 20.18
N ALA A 993 -44.04 -22.84 20.32
CA ALA A 993 -43.25 -22.73 21.57
C ALA A 993 -42.96 -21.28 22.03
N ALA A 994 -43.16 -20.31 21.15
CA ALA A 994 -43.03 -18.88 21.44
C ALA A 994 -44.37 -18.18 21.69
N ASP A 995 -45.46 -18.94 21.81
CA ASP A 995 -46.85 -18.48 21.92
C ASP A 995 -47.25 -17.44 20.85
N ARG A 996 -46.73 -17.61 19.62
CA ARG A 996 -47.03 -16.73 18.47
C ARG A 996 -48.10 -17.27 17.53
N ALA A 997 -48.55 -18.51 17.74
CA ALA A 997 -49.65 -19.09 16.99
C ALA A 997 -50.25 -20.29 17.74
N GLU A 998 -51.57 -20.29 17.91
CA GLU A 998 -52.34 -21.43 18.40
C GLU A 998 -52.08 -22.69 17.55
N SER A 999 -52.06 -23.87 18.18
CA SER A 999 -51.99 -25.18 17.52
C SER A 999 -52.79 -26.21 18.29
N VAL A 1000 -53.41 -27.15 17.58
CA VAL A 1000 -54.14 -28.29 18.18
C VAL A 1000 -53.16 -29.41 18.61
N LEU A 1001 -51.91 -29.33 18.17
CA LEU A 1001 -50.88 -30.33 18.37
C LEU A 1001 -49.84 -29.82 19.39
N VAL A 1002 -49.46 -30.67 20.34
CA VAL A 1002 -48.43 -30.35 21.35
C VAL A 1002 -47.12 -29.90 20.70
N VAL A 1003 -46.40 -28.99 21.35
CA VAL A 1003 -45.14 -28.38 20.85
C VAL A 1003 -44.16 -29.45 20.36
N GLU A 1004 -44.06 -30.55 21.11
CA GLU A 1004 -43.16 -31.67 20.86
C GLU A 1004 -43.52 -32.49 19.59
N PHE A 1005 -44.74 -32.40 19.06
CA PHE A 1005 -45.15 -33.11 17.84
C PHE A 1005 -44.28 -32.72 16.63
N TRP A 1006 -44.06 -31.42 16.43
CA TRP A 1006 -43.35 -30.85 15.29
C TRP A 1006 -41.86 -31.26 15.22
N PRO A 1007 -41.06 -31.18 16.30
CA PRO A 1007 -39.71 -31.74 16.30
C PRO A 1007 -39.71 -33.28 16.27
N LEU A 1008 -40.68 -33.99 16.87
CA LEU A 1008 -40.73 -35.45 16.82
C LEU A 1008 -40.96 -36.00 15.40
N ILE A 1009 -41.91 -35.43 14.63
CA ILE A 1009 -42.16 -35.88 13.25
C ILE A 1009 -40.99 -35.54 12.33
N ALA A 1010 -40.38 -34.37 12.49
CA ALA A 1010 -39.17 -33.97 11.75
C ALA A 1010 -37.96 -34.85 12.09
N LEU A 1011 -37.78 -35.22 13.36
CA LEU A 1011 -36.74 -36.14 13.80
C LEU A 1011 -36.97 -37.56 13.27
N ALA A 1012 -38.18 -38.09 13.37
CA ALA A 1012 -38.52 -39.43 12.90
C ALA A 1012 -38.28 -39.58 11.38
N ALA A 1013 -38.75 -38.61 10.59
CA ALA A 1013 -38.49 -38.56 9.15
C ALA A 1013 -36.99 -38.34 8.84
N GLY A 1014 -36.29 -37.52 9.62
CA GLY A 1014 -34.85 -37.30 9.50
C GLY A 1014 -34.03 -38.58 9.71
N VAL A 1015 -34.34 -39.32 10.77
CA VAL A 1015 -33.71 -40.61 11.12
C VAL A 1015 -33.98 -41.65 10.03
N THR A 1016 -35.22 -41.78 9.54
CA THR A 1016 -35.52 -42.77 8.50
C THR A 1016 -34.80 -42.46 7.18
N ILE A 1017 -34.79 -41.19 6.73
CA ILE A 1017 -34.05 -40.79 5.53
C ILE A 1017 -32.54 -40.98 5.68
N ALA A 1018 -31.95 -40.64 6.84
CA ALA A 1018 -30.53 -40.87 7.12
C ALA A 1018 -30.17 -42.38 7.10
N VAL A 1019 -31.01 -43.23 7.69
CA VAL A 1019 -30.84 -44.70 7.69
C VAL A 1019 -31.05 -45.28 6.29
N MET A 1020 -32.02 -44.78 5.51
CA MET A 1020 -32.21 -45.18 4.10
C MET A 1020 -31.01 -44.80 3.23
N TRP A 1021 -30.46 -43.60 3.39
CA TRP A 1021 -29.26 -43.15 2.68
C TRP A 1021 -28.04 -44.04 2.99
N ALA A 1022 -27.83 -44.37 4.27
CA ALA A 1022 -26.77 -45.29 4.69
C ALA A 1022 -26.98 -46.72 4.15
N ARG A 1023 -28.21 -47.26 4.23
CA ARG A 1023 -28.53 -48.63 3.76
C ARG A 1023 -28.47 -48.78 2.24
N THR A 1024 -28.76 -47.73 1.48
CA THR A 1024 -28.63 -47.72 0.01
C THR A 1024 -27.19 -47.47 -0.48
N ALA A 1025 -26.24 -47.29 0.44
CA ALA A 1025 -24.84 -46.94 0.15
C ALA A 1025 -24.68 -45.69 -0.75
N SER A 1026 -25.65 -44.78 -0.70
CA SER A 1026 -25.75 -43.63 -1.61
C SER A 1026 -24.61 -42.63 -1.42
N ARG A 1027 -24.10 -42.06 -2.53
CA ARG A 1027 -22.97 -41.13 -2.51
C ARG A 1027 -23.43 -39.66 -2.40
N PRO A 1028 -22.85 -38.84 -1.50
CA PRO A 1028 -21.74 -39.15 -0.59
C PRO A 1028 -22.18 -39.82 0.72
N ALA A 1029 -21.35 -40.72 1.25
CA ALA A 1029 -21.68 -41.52 2.44
C ALA A 1029 -21.77 -40.68 3.74
N TRP A 1030 -21.03 -39.59 3.86
CA TRP A 1030 -21.08 -38.70 5.02
C TRP A 1030 -22.44 -38.01 5.19
N LEU A 1031 -23.25 -37.92 4.13
CA LEU A 1031 -24.53 -37.22 4.19
C LEU A 1031 -25.50 -37.88 5.17
N ALA A 1032 -25.48 -39.21 5.32
CA ALA A 1032 -26.31 -39.87 6.32
C ALA A 1032 -25.97 -39.43 7.76
N GLU A 1033 -24.70 -39.12 8.04
CA GLU A 1033 -24.23 -38.66 9.34
C GLU A 1033 -24.66 -37.20 9.58
N VAL A 1034 -24.57 -36.35 8.56
CA VAL A 1034 -25.01 -34.95 8.61
C VAL A 1034 -26.54 -34.83 8.69
N LEU A 1035 -27.31 -35.60 7.90
CA LEU A 1035 -28.77 -35.61 7.96
C LEU A 1035 -29.27 -36.03 9.35
N LEU A 1036 -28.68 -37.08 9.93
CA LEU A 1036 -29.01 -37.51 11.29
C LEU A 1036 -28.65 -36.43 12.33
N ALA A 1037 -27.43 -35.89 12.28
CA ALA A 1037 -26.95 -34.89 13.22
C ALA A 1037 -27.78 -33.60 13.18
N ALA A 1038 -28.06 -33.10 11.98
CA ALA A 1038 -28.88 -31.91 11.77
C ALA A 1038 -30.35 -32.15 12.14
N SER A 1039 -30.93 -33.32 11.84
CA SER A 1039 -32.31 -33.62 12.28
C SER A 1039 -32.46 -33.68 13.79
N VAL A 1040 -31.47 -34.19 14.54
CA VAL A 1040 -31.50 -34.08 16.00
C VAL A 1040 -31.34 -32.63 16.44
N ALA A 1041 -30.33 -31.91 15.93
CA ALA A 1041 -30.09 -30.52 16.32
C ALA A 1041 -31.30 -29.60 16.08
N LEU A 1042 -31.89 -29.65 14.87
CA LEU A 1042 -33.08 -28.88 14.53
C LEU A 1042 -34.29 -29.27 15.38
N ALA A 1043 -34.44 -30.55 15.74
CA ALA A 1043 -35.49 -31.02 16.64
C ALA A 1043 -35.32 -30.54 18.09
N THR A 1044 -34.08 -30.29 18.56
CA THR A 1044 -33.87 -29.73 19.92
C THR A 1044 -34.29 -28.26 20.05
N VAL A 1045 -34.36 -27.50 18.95
CA VAL A 1045 -34.57 -26.05 19.02
C VAL A 1045 -35.97 -25.67 19.54
N PRO A 1046 -37.10 -26.23 19.05
CA PRO A 1046 -38.41 -25.95 19.64
C PRO A 1046 -38.49 -26.33 21.12
N THR A 1047 -37.93 -27.49 21.52
CA THR A 1047 -37.94 -27.93 22.92
C THR A 1047 -37.04 -27.09 23.83
N LEU A 1048 -35.93 -26.55 23.33
CA LEU A 1048 -35.08 -25.62 24.08
C LEU A 1048 -35.73 -24.24 24.22
N LEU A 1049 -36.47 -23.78 23.20
CA LEU A 1049 -37.24 -22.55 23.29
C LEU A 1049 -38.34 -22.68 24.34
N GLU A 1050 -39.11 -23.78 24.29
CA GLU A 1050 -40.14 -24.14 25.27
C GLU A 1050 -39.60 -24.20 26.71
N ILE A 1051 -38.39 -24.74 26.94
CA ILE A 1051 -37.73 -24.73 28.28
C ILE A 1051 -37.38 -23.32 28.77
N VAL A 1052 -37.25 -22.34 27.87
CA VAL A 1052 -36.90 -20.95 28.19
C VAL A 1052 -38.13 -20.06 28.34
N THR A 1053 -39.20 -20.32 27.58
CA THR A 1053 -40.40 -19.46 27.50
C THR A 1053 -41.71 -20.07 28.00
N GLY A 1054 -41.77 -21.39 28.24
CA GLY A 1054 -42.98 -22.11 28.65
C GLY A 1054 -42.86 -22.87 29.97
N ASP A 1055 -43.89 -23.67 30.27
CA ASP A 1055 -44.04 -24.38 31.53
C ASP A 1055 -43.14 -25.63 31.68
N GLU A 1056 -43.05 -26.16 32.90
CA GLU A 1056 -42.33 -27.41 33.24
C GLU A 1056 -40.87 -27.49 32.74
N PRO A 1057 -40.04 -26.43 32.89
CA PRO A 1057 -38.67 -26.39 32.37
C PRO A 1057 -37.79 -27.49 32.97
N LEU A 1058 -38.04 -27.87 34.23
CA LEU A 1058 -37.35 -28.95 34.93
C LEU A 1058 -37.58 -30.32 34.29
N LEU A 1059 -38.84 -30.70 34.04
CA LEU A 1059 -39.20 -31.98 33.44
C LEU A 1059 -38.63 -32.10 32.02
N ARG A 1060 -38.83 -31.04 31.21
CA ARG A 1060 -38.37 -30.99 29.82
C ARG A 1060 -36.83 -31.04 29.75
N SER A 1061 -36.11 -30.37 30.65
CA SER A 1061 -34.65 -30.46 30.76
C SER A 1061 -34.18 -31.84 31.24
N ALA A 1062 -34.86 -32.44 32.21
CA ALA A 1062 -34.55 -33.77 32.74
C ALA A 1062 -34.76 -34.91 31.74
N VAL A 1063 -35.56 -34.69 30.69
CA VAL A 1063 -35.64 -35.60 29.53
C VAL A 1063 -34.58 -35.24 28.48
N LEU A 1064 -34.50 -33.97 28.06
CA LEU A 1064 -33.70 -33.55 26.91
C LEU A 1064 -32.19 -33.77 27.10
N PHE A 1065 -31.61 -33.29 28.20
CA PHE A 1065 -30.16 -33.36 28.39
C PHE A 1065 -29.65 -34.81 28.58
N PRO A 1066 -30.31 -35.68 29.38
CA PRO A 1066 -29.94 -37.09 29.44
C PRO A 1066 -30.13 -37.86 28.12
N VAL A 1067 -31.17 -37.57 27.32
CA VAL A 1067 -31.35 -38.20 26.00
C VAL A 1067 -30.22 -37.81 25.04
N LEU A 1068 -29.81 -36.54 25.01
CA LEU A 1068 -28.67 -36.09 24.21
C LEU A 1068 -27.34 -36.68 24.70
N ALA A 1069 -27.15 -36.82 26.02
CA ALA A 1069 -25.99 -37.48 26.60
C ALA A 1069 -25.93 -38.97 26.22
N LEU A 1070 -27.06 -39.67 26.27
CA LEU A 1070 -27.18 -41.07 25.82
C LEU A 1070 -26.90 -41.21 24.32
N ALA A 1071 -27.37 -40.29 23.47
CA ALA A 1071 -27.06 -40.29 22.03
C ALA A 1071 -25.56 -40.06 21.76
N CYS A 1072 -24.93 -39.17 22.52
CA CYS A 1072 -23.49 -38.91 22.47
C CYS A 1072 -22.65 -40.13 22.92
N ILE A 1073 -23.12 -40.85 23.95
CA ILE A 1073 -22.47 -42.08 24.43
C ILE A 1073 -22.70 -43.25 23.44
N ALA A 1074 -23.90 -43.41 22.89
CA ALA A 1074 -24.23 -44.46 21.93
C ALA A 1074 -23.43 -44.35 20.62
N SER A 1075 -23.20 -43.13 20.14
CA SER A 1075 -22.35 -42.87 18.98
C SER A 1075 -20.86 -43.14 19.25
N ALA A 1076 -20.36 -42.84 20.45
CA ALA A 1076 -19.01 -43.24 20.88
C ALA A 1076 -18.87 -44.75 21.16
N ALA A 1077 -19.95 -45.45 21.53
CA ALA A 1077 -19.96 -46.88 21.82
C ALA A 1077 -20.06 -47.75 20.55
N THR A 1078 -20.89 -47.36 19.57
CA THR A 1078 -21.18 -48.12 18.35
C THR A 1078 -20.17 -47.90 17.22
N THR A 1079 -20.18 -48.76 16.20
CA THR A 1079 -19.41 -48.65 14.95
C THR A 1079 -20.30 -48.58 13.70
N ALA A 1080 -21.61 -48.70 13.85
CA ALA A 1080 -22.57 -48.63 12.75
C ALA A 1080 -22.80 -47.17 12.31
N ARG A 1081 -22.63 -46.89 11.02
CA ARG A 1081 -23.04 -45.61 10.43
C ARG A 1081 -24.56 -45.59 10.22
N PRO A 1082 -25.25 -44.43 10.34
CA PRO A 1082 -24.68 -43.09 10.57
C PRO A 1082 -24.34 -42.74 12.03
N LEU A 1083 -24.72 -43.55 13.02
CA LEU A 1083 -24.55 -43.22 14.44
C LEU A 1083 -23.08 -43.06 14.87
N ALA A 1084 -22.17 -43.89 14.36
CA ALA A 1084 -20.74 -43.85 14.69
C ALA A 1084 -19.96 -42.70 14.00
N GLY A 1085 -20.65 -41.75 13.37
CA GLY A 1085 -20.05 -40.63 12.64
C GLY A 1085 -19.43 -39.57 13.56
N SER A 1086 -18.27 -39.03 13.17
CA SER A 1086 -17.57 -37.99 13.93
C SER A 1086 -18.39 -36.70 14.05
N VAL A 1087 -19.10 -36.33 12.96
CA VAL A 1087 -20.02 -35.18 12.92
C VAL A 1087 -21.12 -35.34 13.97
N PHE A 1088 -21.76 -36.51 14.06
CA PHE A 1088 -22.87 -36.75 14.98
C PHE A 1088 -22.44 -36.61 16.44
N VAL A 1089 -21.28 -37.17 16.82
CA VAL A 1089 -20.71 -37.02 18.18
C VAL A 1089 -20.50 -35.54 18.52
N TRP A 1090 -19.88 -34.76 17.61
CA TRP A 1090 -19.64 -33.34 17.84
C TRP A 1090 -20.93 -32.52 17.89
N THR A 1091 -21.92 -32.80 17.03
CA THR A 1091 -23.22 -32.12 17.09
C THR A 1091 -23.95 -32.42 18.40
N MET A 1092 -23.88 -33.63 18.94
CA MET A 1092 -24.48 -33.93 20.25
C MET A 1092 -23.78 -33.17 21.37
N LEU A 1093 -22.43 -33.11 21.36
CA LEU A 1093 -21.67 -32.32 22.35
C LEU A 1093 -21.96 -30.82 22.25
N CYS A 1094 -22.08 -30.27 21.04
CA CYS A 1094 -22.46 -28.88 20.84
C CYS A 1094 -23.90 -28.59 21.29
N ALA A 1095 -24.86 -29.49 21.03
CA ALA A 1095 -26.24 -29.33 21.49
C ALA A 1095 -26.34 -29.37 23.03
N LEU A 1096 -25.63 -30.31 23.66
CA LEU A 1096 -25.50 -30.40 25.12
C LEU A 1096 -24.90 -29.14 25.74
N ALA A 1097 -23.77 -28.67 25.21
CA ALA A 1097 -23.07 -27.50 25.75
C ALA A 1097 -23.82 -26.18 25.50
N LEU A 1098 -24.26 -25.93 24.26
CA LEU A 1098 -24.91 -24.68 23.88
C LEU A 1098 -26.33 -24.60 24.45
N GLY A 1099 -27.13 -25.66 24.29
CA GLY A 1099 -28.45 -25.76 24.92
C GLY A 1099 -28.35 -25.65 26.44
N GLY A 1100 -27.32 -26.28 27.02
CA GLY A 1100 -27.02 -26.17 28.45
C GLY A 1100 -26.77 -24.72 28.87
N THR A 1101 -25.88 -23.99 28.20
CA THR A 1101 -25.65 -22.58 28.50
C THR A 1101 -26.90 -21.71 28.31
N ILE A 1102 -27.70 -21.95 27.26
CA ILE A 1102 -28.92 -21.18 27.00
C ILE A 1102 -29.93 -21.34 28.16
N VAL A 1103 -30.15 -22.56 28.64
CA VAL A 1103 -31.09 -22.83 29.75
C VAL A 1103 -30.53 -22.34 31.09
N LEU A 1104 -29.22 -22.37 31.30
CA LEU A 1104 -28.62 -21.78 32.52
C LEU A 1104 -28.67 -20.25 32.52
N PHE A 1105 -28.54 -19.59 31.35
CA PHE A 1105 -28.65 -18.14 31.23
C PHE A 1105 -30.10 -17.62 31.24
N SER A 1106 -31.11 -18.46 31.05
CA SER A 1106 -32.52 -18.03 31.13
C SER A 1106 -33.02 -17.84 32.57
N GLY A 1107 -32.34 -18.42 33.57
CA GLY A 1107 -32.77 -18.41 34.96
C GLY A 1107 -33.96 -19.33 35.29
N GLN A 1108 -34.46 -20.10 34.32
CA GLN A 1108 -35.62 -21.00 34.50
C GLN A 1108 -35.30 -22.32 35.23
N LEU A 1109 -34.02 -22.56 35.59
CA LEU A 1109 -33.58 -23.73 36.38
C LEU A 1109 -32.66 -23.29 37.53
N ASP A 1110 -33.14 -23.43 38.76
CA ASP A 1110 -32.30 -23.26 39.97
C ASP A 1110 -31.17 -24.31 40.06
N THR A 1111 -31.43 -25.53 39.56
CA THR A 1111 -30.53 -26.68 39.68
C THR A 1111 -29.62 -26.83 38.46
N PHE A 1112 -28.58 -25.99 38.37
CA PHE A 1112 -27.59 -26.06 37.27
C PHE A 1112 -26.89 -27.43 37.18
N ASP A 1113 -26.83 -28.16 38.30
CA ASP A 1113 -26.21 -29.48 38.44
C ASP A 1113 -26.77 -30.52 37.44
N LEU A 1114 -28.05 -30.41 37.04
CA LEU A 1114 -28.68 -31.29 36.04
C LEU A 1114 -28.01 -31.17 34.66
N VAL A 1115 -27.67 -29.94 34.27
CA VAL A 1115 -27.04 -29.62 32.99
C VAL A 1115 -25.56 -30.00 33.02
N THR A 1116 -24.82 -29.57 34.05
CA THR A 1116 -23.38 -29.83 34.16
C THR A 1116 -23.09 -31.33 34.33
N ALA A 1117 -23.90 -32.07 35.09
CA ALA A 1117 -23.79 -33.53 35.19
C ALA A 1117 -24.04 -34.21 33.83
N SER A 1118 -25.05 -33.79 33.07
CA SER A 1118 -25.35 -34.36 31.75
C SER A 1118 -24.20 -34.15 30.75
N VAL A 1119 -23.61 -32.94 30.71
CA VAL A 1119 -22.44 -32.63 29.88
C VAL A 1119 -21.21 -33.41 30.36
N GLY A 1120 -20.95 -33.45 31.67
CA GLY A 1120 -19.83 -34.18 32.26
C GLY A 1120 -19.88 -35.68 31.97
N VAL A 1121 -21.05 -36.31 32.16
CA VAL A 1121 -21.30 -37.74 31.86
C VAL A 1121 -21.12 -38.04 30.38
N ALA A 1122 -21.60 -37.20 29.47
CA ALA A 1122 -21.37 -37.35 28.03
C ALA A 1122 -19.87 -37.31 27.69
N LEU A 1123 -19.14 -36.30 28.17
CA LEU A 1123 -17.70 -36.15 27.95
C LEU A 1123 -16.89 -37.33 28.53
N ILE A 1124 -17.21 -37.78 29.76
CA ILE A 1124 -16.57 -38.93 30.40
C ILE A 1124 -16.85 -40.22 29.61
N GLY A 1125 -18.08 -40.42 29.15
CA GLY A 1125 -18.46 -41.60 28.36
C GLY A 1125 -17.75 -41.66 27.00
N VAL A 1126 -17.77 -40.54 26.24
CA VAL A 1126 -17.03 -40.42 24.97
C VAL A 1126 -15.53 -40.63 25.20
N GLY A 1127 -14.96 -39.99 26.22
CA GLY A 1127 -13.56 -40.12 26.62
C GLY A 1127 -13.17 -41.57 26.94
N TRP A 1128 -14.00 -42.27 27.69
CA TRP A 1128 -13.81 -43.67 28.08
C TRP A 1128 -13.82 -44.62 26.87
N PHE A 1129 -14.78 -44.48 25.96
CA PHE A 1129 -14.81 -45.29 24.74
C PHE A 1129 -13.66 -44.95 23.78
N ARG A 1130 -13.23 -43.68 23.69
CA ARG A 1130 -12.01 -43.30 22.95
C ARG A 1130 -10.74 -43.91 23.55
N MET A 1131 -10.56 -43.84 24.87
CA MET A 1131 -9.40 -44.43 25.56
C MET A 1131 -9.37 -45.98 25.50
N ARG A 1132 -10.54 -46.63 25.35
CA ARG A 1132 -10.63 -48.07 25.03
C ARG A 1132 -10.25 -48.40 23.59
N ARG A 1133 -10.58 -47.53 22.63
CA ARG A 1133 -10.32 -47.74 21.19
C ARG A 1133 -8.88 -47.38 20.77
N ALA A 1134 -8.29 -46.37 21.41
CA ALA A 1134 -6.93 -45.91 21.15
C ALA A 1134 -6.11 -45.91 22.45
N PRO A 1135 -5.30 -46.95 22.72
CA PRO A 1135 -4.59 -47.10 23.99
C PRO A 1135 -3.48 -46.05 24.21
N GLU A 1136 -3.02 -45.39 23.16
CA GLU A 1136 -2.05 -44.29 23.21
C GLU A 1136 -2.61 -43.00 23.83
N LEU A 1137 -3.94 -42.88 23.97
CA LEU A 1137 -4.54 -41.77 24.70
C LEU A 1137 -4.33 -41.94 26.21
N GLY A 1138 -3.68 -40.94 26.82
CA GLY A 1138 -3.61 -40.76 28.27
C GLY A 1138 -4.92 -40.26 28.87
N SER A 1139 -5.04 -40.35 30.20
CA SER A 1139 -6.27 -40.01 30.93
C SER A 1139 -6.62 -38.53 30.91
N TRP A 1140 -5.63 -37.63 30.81
CA TRP A 1140 -5.82 -36.18 30.72
C TRP A 1140 -6.65 -35.74 29.51
N PRO A 1141 -6.23 -35.96 28.25
CA PRO A 1141 -7.01 -35.55 27.08
C PRO A 1141 -8.30 -36.38 26.88
N ALA A 1142 -8.43 -37.53 27.54
CA ALA A 1142 -9.60 -38.39 27.44
C ALA A 1142 -10.70 -38.03 28.47
N LEU A 1143 -10.35 -37.90 29.75
CA LEU A 1143 -11.31 -37.79 30.87
C LEU A 1143 -11.24 -36.45 31.61
N GLY A 1144 -10.10 -35.75 31.54
CA GLY A 1144 -9.87 -34.49 32.27
C GLY A 1144 -10.96 -33.43 32.06
N PRO A 1145 -11.36 -33.10 30.81
CA PRO A 1145 -12.41 -32.11 30.56
C PRO A 1145 -13.77 -32.48 31.16
N GLY A 1146 -14.20 -33.74 31.02
CA GLY A 1146 -15.48 -34.19 31.56
C GLY A 1146 -15.51 -34.24 33.09
N LEU A 1147 -14.38 -34.62 33.72
CA LEU A 1147 -14.23 -34.57 35.17
C LEU A 1147 -14.16 -33.14 35.71
N ALA A 1148 -13.54 -32.21 34.98
CA ALA A 1148 -13.55 -30.80 35.34
C ALA A 1148 -14.96 -30.21 35.30
N VAL A 1149 -15.74 -30.47 34.24
CA VAL A 1149 -17.14 -30.01 34.13
C VAL A 1149 -18.04 -30.64 35.21
N LEU A 1150 -17.77 -31.87 35.63
CA LEU A 1150 -18.54 -32.57 36.67
C LEU A 1150 -18.22 -32.10 38.09
N LEU A 1151 -16.96 -31.72 38.38
CA LEU A 1151 -16.49 -31.45 39.76
C LEU A 1151 -16.27 -29.97 40.08
N VAL A 1152 -15.86 -29.14 39.11
CA VAL A 1152 -15.43 -27.76 39.38
C VAL A 1152 -16.61 -26.79 39.56
N PRO A 1153 -17.71 -26.84 38.77
CA PRO A 1153 -18.85 -25.96 39.00
C PRO A 1153 -19.54 -26.17 40.36
N PRO A 1154 -19.80 -27.41 40.85
CA PRO A 1154 -20.31 -27.61 42.21
C PRO A 1154 -19.32 -27.14 43.28
N LEU A 1155 -18.01 -27.33 43.09
CA LEU A 1155 -16.99 -26.83 44.02
C LEU A 1155 -17.03 -25.31 44.16
N PHE A 1156 -17.23 -24.58 43.06
CA PHE A 1156 -17.40 -23.11 43.12
C PHE A 1156 -18.73 -22.71 43.76
N ALA A 1157 -19.82 -23.42 43.48
CA ALA A 1157 -21.12 -23.14 44.10
C ALA A 1157 -21.11 -23.34 45.62
N ASP A 1158 -20.37 -24.33 46.14
CA ASP A 1158 -20.19 -24.54 47.59
C ASP A 1158 -19.52 -23.34 48.31
N PHE A 1159 -18.79 -22.46 47.61
CA PHE A 1159 -18.28 -21.20 48.20
C PHE A 1159 -19.36 -20.11 48.32
N THR A 1160 -20.35 -20.09 47.41
CA THR A 1160 -21.29 -18.97 47.24
C THR A 1160 -22.69 -19.26 47.79
N ASP A 1161 -23.11 -20.52 47.73
CA ASP A 1161 -24.41 -21.02 48.20
C ASP A 1161 -24.24 -22.47 48.71
N PRO A 1162 -23.82 -22.66 49.98
CA PRO A 1162 -23.45 -23.96 50.54
C PRO A 1162 -24.68 -24.83 50.86
N GLN A 1163 -25.14 -25.60 49.88
CA GLN A 1163 -26.25 -26.53 50.04
C GLN A 1163 -25.78 -27.92 50.52
N LEU A 1164 -26.35 -28.44 51.61
CA LEU A 1164 -25.92 -29.69 52.27
C LEU A 1164 -25.85 -30.90 51.31
N TRP A 1165 -26.82 -31.04 50.39
CA TRP A 1165 -26.83 -32.15 49.45
C TRP A 1165 -25.72 -32.02 48.39
N ARG A 1166 -25.39 -30.80 47.94
CA ARG A 1166 -24.29 -30.52 47.00
C ARG A 1166 -22.94 -30.81 47.64
N ILE A 1167 -22.71 -30.33 48.87
CA ILE A 1167 -21.51 -30.62 49.68
C ILE A 1167 -21.29 -32.14 49.82
N VAL A 1168 -22.32 -32.89 50.24
CA VAL A 1168 -22.21 -34.34 50.43
C VAL A 1168 -21.99 -35.08 49.11
N THR A 1169 -22.72 -34.72 48.04
CA THR A 1169 -22.57 -35.39 46.74
C THR A 1169 -21.23 -35.07 46.08
N LEU A 1170 -20.76 -33.82 46.11
CA LEU A 1170 -19.43 -33.44 45.63
C LEU A 1170 -18.32 -34.18 46.38
N GLY A 1171 -18.42 -34.27 47.71
CA GLY A 1171 -17.47 -35.03 48.52
C GLY A 1171 -17.41 -36.51 48.12
N VAL A 1172 -18.57 -37.18 48.04
CA VAL A 1172 -18.67 -38.59 47.65
C VAL A 1172 -18.17 -38.84 46.22
N VAL A 1173 -18.55 -37.99 45.26
CA VAL A 1173 -18.12 -38.13 43.85
C VAL A 1173 -16.62 -37.83 43.71
N SER A 1174 -16.07 -36.85 44.41
CA SER A 1174 -14.64 -36.54 44.40
C SER A 1174 -13.80 -37.70 44.97
N VAL A 1175 -14.24 -38.31 46.07
CA VAL A 1175 -13.62 -39.53 46.63
C VAL A 1175 -13.72 -40.70 45.64
N ALA A 1176 -14.87 -40.92 45.00
CA ALA A 1176 -15.03 -41.97 44.00
C ALA A 1176 -14.11 -41.78 42.78
N VAL A 1177 -13.99 -40.54 42.27
CA VAL A 1177 -13.10 -40.17 41.16
C VAL A 1177 -11.62 -40.36 41.55
N LEU A 1178 -11.23 -39.94 42.75
CA LEU A 1178 -9.89 -40.13 43.30
C LEU A 1178 -9.51 -41.63 43.42
N VAL A 1179 -10.42 -42.44 43.98
CA VAL A 1179 -10.23 -43.90 44.13
C VAL A 1179 -10.16 -44.59 42.77
N VAL A 1180 -11.03 -44.23 41.81
CA VAL A 1180 -10.95 -44.74 40.43
C VAL A 1180 -9.61 -44.36 39.79
N GLY A 1181 -9.12 -43.14 40.00
CA GLY A 1181 -7.80 -42.70 39.56
C GLY A 1181 -6.66 -43.55 40.12
N ALA A 1182 -6.64 -43.76 41.43
CA ALA A 1182 -5.64 -44.59 42.11
C ALA A 1182 -5.67 -46.04 41.64
N VAL A 1183 -6.84 -46.69 41.67
CA VAL A 1183 -7.02 -48.11 41.32
C VAL A 1183 -6.73 -48.37 39.83
N ARG A 1184 -7.13 -47.46 38.93
CA ARG A 1184 -6.87 -47.59 37.48
C ARG A 1184 -5.52 -47.00 37.02
N ARG A 1185 -4.73 -46.42 37.94
CA ARG A 1185 -3.45 -45.73 37.67
C ARG A 1185 -3.57 -44.61 36.63
N LEU A 1186 -4.66 -43.85 36.70
CA LEU A 1186 -4.97 -42.74 35.80
C LEU A 1186 -4.62 -41.39 36.46
N GLN A 1187 -3.79 -40.58 35.81
CA GLN A 1187 -3.38 -39.25 36.29
C GLN A 1187 -4.57 -38.31 36.52
N ALA A 1188 -5.43 -38.12 35.53
CA ALA A 1188 -6.44 -37.06 35.57
C ALA A 1188 -7.52 -37.26 36.66
N PRO A 1189 -8.10 -38.47 36.86
CA PRO A 1189 -9.03 -38.70 37.97
C PRO A 1189 -8.34 -38.61 39.33
N LEU A 1190 -7.09 -39.09 39.45
CA LEU A 1190 -6.32 -38.99 40.70
C LEU A 1190 -6.05 -37.53 41.09
N LEU A 1191 -5.61 -36.71 40.12
CA LEU A 1191 -5.19 -35.33 40.35
C LEU A 1191 -6.38 -34.37 40.45
N LEU A 1192 -7.41 -34.50 39.61
CA LEU A 1192 -8.61 -33.67 39.72
C LEU A 1192 -9.44 -34.04 40.95
N GLY A 1193 -9.70 -35.33 41.19
CA GLY A 1193 -10.42 -35.78 42.38
C GLY A 1193 -9.68 -35.40 43.68
N GLY A 1194 -8.35 -35.55 43.69
CA GLY A 1194 -7.52 -35.17 44.83
C GLY A 1194 -7.43 -33.66 45.05
N ALA A 1195 -7.31 -32.85 43.99
CA ALA A 1195 -7.26 -31.39 44.10
C ALA A 1195 -8.61 -30.79 44.52
N VAL A 1196 -9.72 -31.27 43.94
CA VAL A 1196 -11.08 -30.86 44.33
C VAL A 1196 -11.35 -31.23 45.78
N LEU A 1197 -11.03 -32.46 46.20
CA LEU A 1197 -11.19 -32.89 47.59
C LEU A 1197 -10.33 -32.09 48.57
N LEU A 1198 -9.09 -31.74 48.19
CA LEU A 1198 -8.19 -30.91 49.00
C LEU A 1198 -8.69 -29.46 49.13
N VAL A 1199 -9.16 -28.85 48.04
CA VAL A 1199 -9.74 -27.50 48.08
C VAL A 1199 -11.04 -27.49 48.87
N HIS A 1200 -11.96 -28.43 48.62
CA HIS A 1200 -13.19 -28.58 49.38
C HIS A 1200 -12.91 -28.73 50.89
N ALA A 1201 -11.94 -29.58 51.27
CA ALA A 1201 -11.51 -29.71 52.67
C ALA A 1201 -10.91 -28.41 53.23
N LEU A 1202 -10.05 -27.72 52.48
CA LEU A 1202 -9.46 -26.45 52.90
C LEU A 1202 -10.51 -25.35 53.11
N VAL A 1203 -11.53 -25.28 52.25
CA VAL A 1203 -12.62 -24.31 52.32
C VAL A 1203 -13.47 -24.52 53.57
N GLN A 1204 -13.89 -25.76 53.83
CA GLN A 1204 -14.65 -26.08 55.06
C GLN A 1204 -13.82 -25.95 56.35
N LEU A 1205 -12.47 -25.90 56.24
CA LEU A 1205 -11.55 -25.64 57.34
C LEU A 1205 -11.11 -24.16 57.45
N TRP A 1206 -11.38 -23.32 56.45
CA TRP A 1206 -10.87 -21.94 56.39
C TRP A 1206 -11.33 -21.01 57.53
N PRO A 1207 -12.60 -21.07 58.03
CA PRO A 1207 -13.01 -20.27 59.18
C PRO A 1207 -12.11 -20.52 60.40
N TRP A 1208 -11.90 -21.79 60.74
CA TRP A 1208 -11.07 -22.24 61.85
C TRP A 1208 -9.58 -21.84 61.73
N ILE A 1209 -9.09 -21.59 60.51
CA ILE A 1209 -7.74 -21.07 60.25
C ILE A 1209 -7.70 -19.55 60.45
N THR A 1210 -8.79 -18.85 60.12
CA THR A 1210 -8.91 -17.39 60.26
C THR A 1210 -8.94 -16.99 61.74
N ASP A 1211 -9.72 -17.70 62.55
CA ASP A 1211 -9.78 -17.55 64.02
C ASP A 1211 -8.39 -17.66 64.69
N LEU A 1212 -7.49 -18.46 64.11
CA LEU A 1212 -6.12 -18.64 64.61
C LEU A 1212 -5.18 -17.48 64.23
N TYR A 1213 -5.45 -16.80 63.11
CA TYR A 1213 -4.58 -15.73 62.59
C TYR A 1213 -4.76 -14.41 63.36
N GLU A 1214 -5.99 -14.08 63.74
CA GLU A 1214 -6.31 -12.83 64.46
C GLU A 1214 -5.72 -12.80 65.89
N ALA A 1215 -5.27 -13.94 66.41
CA ALA A 1215 -4.68 -14.06 67.74
C ALA A 1215 -3.19 -13.63 67.86
N VAL A 1216 -2.50 -13.27 66.76
CA VAL A 1216 -1.02 -13.12 66.75
C VAL A 1216 -0.53 -11.81 66.09
N TRP A 1217 0.48 -11.17 66.71
CA TRP A 1217 0.94 -9.81 66.37
C TRP A 1217 1.82 -9.75 65.09
N TRP A 1218 1.61 -8.70 64.28
CA TRP A 1218 2.06 -8.64 62.88
C TRP A 1218 3.57 -8.74 62.63
N TRP A 1219 4.42 -8.16 63.50
CA TRP A 1219 5.88 -8.19 63.30
C TRP A 1219 6.48 -9.59 63.45
N LEU A 1220 5.78 -10.52 64.11
CA LEU A 1220 6.21 -11.92 64.18
C LEU A 1220 6.23 -12.56 62.79
N TRP A 1221 5.25 -12.23 61.93
CA TRP A 1221 5.20 -12.70 60.55
C TRP A 1221 6.35 -12.16 59.69
N LEU A 1222 6.85 -10.96 59.98
CA LEU A 1222 8.03 -10.40 59.29
C LEU A 1222 9.30 -11.17 59.66
N GLY A 1223 9.45 -11.55 60.94
CA GLY A 1223 10.51 -12.43 61.42
C GLY A 1223 10.41 -13.83 60.82
N ILE A 1224 9.20 -14.41 60.79
CA ILE A 1224 8.92 -15.71 60.15
C ILE A 1224 9.28 -15.66 58.66
N ALA A 1225 8.92 -14.60 57.93
CA ALA A 1225 9.26 -14.45 56.50
C ALA A 1225 10.79 -14.36 56.28
N GLY A 1226 11.51 -13.62 57.13
CA GLY A 1226 12.98 -13.57 57.11
C GLY A 1226 13.62 -14.94 57.35
N VAL A 1227 13.15 -15.67 58.37
CA VAL A 1227 13.61 -17.05 58.66
C VAL A 1227 13.23 -18.00 57.51
N LEU A 1228 12.04 -17.87 56.93
CA LEU A 1228 11.59 -18.70 55.80
C LEU A 1228 12.48 -18.50 54.58
N LEU A 1229 12.86 -17.26 54.25
CA LEU A 1229 13.79 -16.94 53.17
C LEU A 1229 15.19 -17.54 53.42
N VAL A 1230 15.70 -17.46 54.65
CA VAL A 1230 17.00 -18.07 55.02
C VAL A 1230 16.93 -19.60 54.94
N VAL A 1231 15.87 -20.22 55.44
CA VAL A 1231 15.67 -21.68 55.36
C VAL A 1231 15.46 -22.16 53.93
N LEU A 1232 14.74 -21.40 53.10
CA LEU A 1232 14.50 -21.73 51.69
C LEU A 1232 15.81 -21.60 50.89
N ALA A 1233 16.63 -20.58 51.14
CA ALA A 1233 17.96 -20.44 50.55
C ALA A 1233 18.89 -21.59 50.98
N ALA A 1234 18.89 -21.96 52.27
CA ALA A 1234 19.73 -23.03 52.82
C ALA A 1234 19.28 -24.45 52.41
N THR A 1235 18.00 -24.67 52.10
CA THR A 1235 17.46 -26.00 51.78
C THR A 1235 17.01 -26.18 50.32
N TYR A 1236 17.15 -25.14 49.49
CA TYR A 1236 16.83 -25.10 48.06
C TYR A 1236 17.20 -26.41 47.33
N GLU A 1237 18.45 -26.84 47.46
CA GLU A 1237 18.99 -27.99 46.73
C GLU A 1237 18.50 -29.35 47.28
N ARG A 1238 17.90 -29.40 48.47
CA ARG A 1238 17.29 -30.62 49.04
C ARG A 1238 15.81 -30.73 48.67
N GLN A 1239 15.04 -29.65 48.80
CA GLN A 1239 13.62 -29.63 48.43
C GLN A 1239 13.44 -29.85 46.92
N MET A 1240 14.28 -29.21 46.09
CA MET A 1240 14.32 -29.38 44.64
C MET A 1240 14.56 -30.85 44.20
N ARG A 1241 15.27 -31.66 45.00
CA ARG A 1241 15.48 -33.09 44.74
C ARG A 1241 14.24 -33.94 45.08
N LEU A 1242 13.53 -33.63 46.16
CA LEU A 1242 12.30 -34.34 46.58
C LEU A 1242 11.12 -34.03 45.65
N ALA A 1243 10.92 -32.76 45.27
CA ALA A 1243 9.88 -32.36 44.31
C ALA A 1243 10.05 -33.10 42.96
N ARG A 1244 11.29 -33.15 42.43
CA ARG A 1244 11.64 -33.94 41.23
C ARG A 1244 11.45 -35.45 41.42
N GLY A 1245 11.29 -35.96 42.65
CA GLY A 1245 10.90 -37.34 42.93
C GLY A 1245 9.41 -37.56 42.70
N ALA A 1246 8.56 -36.82 43.43
CA ALA A 1246 7.11 -36.91 43.32
C ALA A 1246 6.58 -36.58 41.91
N ILE A 1247 7.16 -35.57 41.24
CA ILE A 1247 6.79 -35.23 39.86
C ILE A 1247 7.05 -36.40 38.90
N ARG A 1248 8.13 -37.18 39.10
CA ARG A 1248 8.43 -38.35 38.25
C ARG A 1248 7.52 -39.55 38.51
N SER A 1249 7.06 -39.78 39.75
CA SER A 1249 6.09 -40.85 40.03
C SER A 1249 4.69 -40.52 39.51
N ILE A 1250 4.27 -39.25 39.62
CA ILE A 1250 3.01 -38.76 39.06
C ILE A 1250 3.02 -38.83 37.53
N ALA A 1251 4.11 -38.37 36.88
CA ALA A 1251 4.27 -38.41 35.43
C ALA A 1251 4.39 -39.84 34.84
N ALA A 1252 4.58 -40.87 35.67
CA ALA A 1252 4.64 -42.28 35.26
C ALA A 1252 3.28 -43.01 35.33
N LEU A 1253 2.22 -42.34 35.79
CA LEU A 1253 0.84 -42.80 35.65
C LEU A 1253 0.30 -42.46 34.23
N ARG A 1254 -0.87 -42.98 33.85
CA ARG A 1254 -1.42 -42.86 32.48
C ARG A 1254 -2.50 -41.79 32.34
#